data_AF-A0A7S2RBF1-F1
#
_entry.id   AF-A0A7S2RBF1-F1
#
_cell.length_a   1.000
_cell.length_b   1.000
_cell.length_c   1.000
_cell.angle_alpha   90.00
_cell.angle_beta   90.00
_cell.angle_gamma   90.00
#
_symmetry.space_group_name_H-M   'P 1'
#
loop_
_entity.id
_entity.type
_entity.pdbx_description
1 polymer ?
#
loop_
_entity_poly.entity_id
_entity_poly.type
_entity_poly.pdbx_seq_one_letter_code
_entity_poly.pdbx_strand_id
1 'polypeptide(L)'
;TNVVCVRSAGLALTFAQASCSRLVSDSCLMAEGSEPGKAWLVGSKDDAVLLKRRADEFRAGYKNWRQFGVKGATAGAGTKGAKGEVTSITVTPGEGAAVGEEGFRDGYKNWRRGGHAGAVSKSTGIRPGDITRHRQPSFSSLVDLTTQDDAAAAASKGENWLKFFLDPHSEFHRRMGGQFESVALRAENLPRIAVNQQQAPERRGQPGSRLPVYARNPQSFGHMICHIGVGGFHRSHQAMYLDQLMGGKHYTGQRWGLVGIGLMEWDLKMRDVMVQQDCLYTLLTRSTKGSTSRVIGSIVKFVYAPDDRRAAVEQLAHPTTRIVSLTITEKGYCLDVNNKLDVTNRLIAHDLQEPDAPFSAVGTMAAALKLRRLRGLKAFTVLSCDNLPGNGTLSRRMLMGFLEALGDVALLEWCRANVSFPNTMVDRITPVTKDEHRELVKETLAIEDAWPVVAEDFTQWVVEDTFVNGRPQWDLVGALFVPDVHPYEMMKLRLLNAGHSALSYPAYLAGFRFVDAAMGNDFILQFIRNYFKEVTATVPKVPGVDMDAYKETLVQRFSNPYIKDTLLRLAEDGSMKLVTTMRDAALENVKAGEPVGLFCFVVASWIRFLVGFDENGESITIKDPRLDELQPMARAIFGLSNGTRAVTPPTEPPIAFIKTAFGAELAAQPPVTEGVLNMLRTVATTPMIDVLRSL
;
A
#
# COMPACT_ATOMS: atom_id res chain seq x y z
N THR A 1 37.76 -50.87 4.58
CA THR A 1 38.52 -52.04 5.09
C THR A 1 38.54 -51.97 6.60
N ASN A 2 38.37 -53.11 7.27
CA ASN A 2 38.46 -53.32 8.73
C ASN A 2 37.39 -52.67 9.65
N VAL A 3 36.41 -53.52 9.95
CA VAL A 3 35.39 -53.51 11.00
C VAL A 3 35.96 -53.35 12.42
N VAL A 4 35.26 -52.58 13.27
CA VAL A 4 34.85 -53.03 14.63
C VAL A 4 33.41 -52.53 14.88
N CYS A 5 32.58 -53.37 15.48
CA CYS A 5 31.16 -53.10 15.76
C CYS A 5 30.89 -53.32 17.26
N VAL A 6 30.09 -52.45 17.88
CA VAL A 6 29.45 -52.73 19.17
C VAL A 6 27.96 -52.38 19.06
N ARG A 7 27.11 -53.39 19.26
CA ARG A 7 25.63 -53.30 19.36
C ARG A 7 25.26 -52.62 20.70
N SER A 8 24.06 -52.14 21.00
CA SER A 8 22.67 -52.69 20.90
C SER A 8 21.75 -51.67 21.61
N ALA A 9 20.43 -51.57 21.45
CA ALA A 9 19.38 -52.20 20.62
C ALA A 9 18.36 -51.06 20.29
N GLY A 10 17.58 -51.05 19.21
CA GLY A 10 16.48 -51.97 18.89
C GLY A 10 15.16 -51.47 19.51
N LEU A 11 13.99 -51.44 18.86
CA LEU A 11 13.45 -51.86 17.55
C LEU A 11 12.24 -50.92 17.25
N ALA A 12 11.61 -50.81 16.06
CA ALA A 12 11.94 -51.08 14.65
C ALA A 12 10.72 -50.74 13.74
N LEU A 13 10.94 -50.51 12.43
CA LEU A 13 10.02 -50.80 11.29
C LEU A 13 8.66 -50.04 11.22
N THR A 14 8.07 -49.60 10.08
CA THR A 14 8.37 -49.56 8.61
C THR A 14 7.40 -48.52 8.01
N PHE A 15 7.67 -47.72 6.96
CA PHE A 15 7.75 -48.00 5.49
C PHE A 15 8.23 -46.67 4.82
N ALA A 16 9.16 -46.64 3.84
CA ALA A 16 8.92 -46.45 2.38
C ALA A 16 7.60 -45.70 2.01
N GLN A 17 7.49 -44.77 1.04
CA GLN A 17 8.25 -44.36 -0.16
C GLN A 17 7.65 -42.98 -0.63
N ALA A 18 8.11 -42.18 -1.61
CA ALA A 18 9.23 -42.22 -2.57
C ALA A 18 9.58 -40.78 -3.07
N SER A 19 10.58 -40.68 -3.97
CA SER A 19 10.74 -39.72 -5.08
C SER A 19 10.24 -38.25 -5.00
N CYS A 20 11.16 -37.29 -5.02
CA CYS A 20 11.24 -36.34 -6.15
C CYS A 20 12.68 -35.84 -6.35
N SER A 21 13.03 -35.40 -7.56
CA SER A 21 14.43 -35.29 -8.00
C SER A 21 14.74 -33.98 -8.75
N ARG A 22 16.01 -33.55 -8.67
CA ARG A 22 16.71 -32.53 -9.47
C ARG A 22 16.33 -31.06 -9.23
N LEU A 23 17.30 -30.29 -8.75
CA LEU A 23 17.75 -28.99 -9.31
C LEU A 23 18.92 -28.39 -8.50
N VAL A 24 20.17 -28.87 -8.69
CA VAL A 24 21.39 -28.06 -8.47
C VAL A 24 22.53 -28.53 -9.39
N SER A 25 22.99 -27.63 -10.25
CA SER A 25 24.25 -27.61 -11.01
C SER A 25 24.41 -26.17 -11.50
N ASP A 26 25.52 -25.45 -11.43
CA ASP A 26 26.83 -25.65 -10.79
C ASP A 26 27.19 -24.30 -10.12
N SER A 27 27.98 -24.19 -9.05
CA SER A 27 29.42 -24.46 -9.11
C SER A 27 30.03 -24.25 -7.72
N CYS A 28 30.76 -25.26 -7.21
CA CYS A 28 31.62 -25.11 -6.04
C CYS A 28 33.07 -24.89 -6.51
N LEU A 29 33.72 -23.84 -6.01
CA LEU A 29 35.19 -23.79 -5.97
C LEU A 29 35.67 -24.27 -4.61
N MET A 30 36.60 -25.22 -4.63
CA MET A 30 37.13 -25.91 -3.46
C MET A 30 38.00 -24.99 -2.61
N ALA A 31 37.93 -25.15 -1.29
CA ALA A 31 38.99 -24.78 -0.36
C ALA A 31 39.13 -25.89 0.68
N GLU A 32 40.19 -26.69 0.57
CA GLU A 32 40.54 -27.71 1.56
C GLU A 32 41.22 -27.09 2.78
N GLY A 33 41.01 -27.69 3.96
CA GLY A 33 41.90 -27.51 5.12
C GLY A 33 41.43 -26.56 6.24
N SER A 34 40.69 -27.10 7.22
CA SER A 34 40.90 -26.85 8.66
C SER A 34 39.97 -27.72 9.54
N GLU A 35 40.34 -27.88 10.81
CA GLU A 35 39.91 -28.94 11.73
C GLU A 35 38.46 -28.81 12.28
N PRO A 36 37.84 -29.91 12.74
CA PRO A 36 36.48 -29.90 13.28
C PRO A 36 36.44 -29.37 14.72
N GLY A 37 36.00 -28.12 14.90
CA GLY A 37 35.75 -27.61 16.26
C GLY A 37 35.64 -26.09 16.42
N LYS A 38 34.73 -25.42 15.73
CA LYS A 38 34.25 -24.06 16.07
C LYS A 38 32.89 -23.76 15.44
N ALA A 39 32.08 -22.96 16.12
CA ALA A 39 30.73 -22.62 15.70
C ALA A 39 30.72 -21.69 14.47
N TRP A 40 29.79 -21.93 13.55
CA TRP A 40 29.62 -21.11 12.35
C TRP A 40 28.84 -19.83 12.66
N LEU A 41 29.55 -18.70 12.64
CA LEU A 41 28.97 -17.37 12.43
C LEU A 41 29.56 -16.82 11.13
N VAL A 42 28.90 -17.14 10.01
CA VAL A 42 29.22 -16.59 8.69
C VAL A 42 27.93 -16.02 8.10
N GLY A 43 27.65 -14.77 8.45
CA GLY A 43 26.84 -13.91 7.57
C GLY A 43 27.63 -13.70 6.28
N SER A 44 26.94 -13.73 5.14
CA SER A 44 27.57 -13.56 3.84
C SER A 44 28.15 -12.14 3.68
N LYS A 45 29.03 -11.94 2.69
CA LYS A 45 29.43 -10.58 2.29
C LYS A 45 28.20 -9.76 1.85
N ASP A 46 27.17 -10.41 1.32
CA ASP A 46 25.94 -9.78 0.87
C ASP A 46 25.11 -9.25 2.05
N ASP A 47 25.12 -9.93 3.21
CA ASP A 47 24.51 -9.44 4.45
C ASP A 47 25.20 -8.17 4.97
N ALA A 48 26.53 -8.11 4.91
CA ALA A 48 27.30 -6.93 5.29
C ALA A 48 27.08 -5.76 4.32
N VAL A 49 26.93 -6.03 3.02
CA VAL A 49 26.56 -5.02 2.01
C VAL A 49 25.12 -4.54 2.22
N LEU A 50 24.18 -5.42 2.53
CA LEU A 50 22.79 -5.09 2.84
C LEU A 50 22.66 -4.24 4.11
N LEU A 51 23.41 -4.58 5.17
CA LEU A 51 23.50 -3.79 6.40
C LEU A 51 24.11 -2.41 6.15
N LYS A 52 25.18 -2.33 5.36
CA LYS A 52 25.79 -1.03 4.98
C LYS A 52 24.81 -0.17 4.17
N ARG A 53 24.12 -0.76 3.19
CA ARG A 53 23.08 -0.10 2.38
C ARG A 53 21.97 0.48 3.27
N ARG A 54 21.43 -0.32 4.21
CA ARG A 54 20.43 0.13 5.19
C ARG A 54 20.96 1.24 6.11
N ALA A 55 22.23 1.21 6.49
CA ALA A 55 22.85 2.26 7.30
C ALA A 55 23.05 3.58 6.53
N ASP A 56 23.34 3.52 5.24
CA ASP A 56 23.45 4.70 4.38
C ASP A 56 22.06 5.29 4.02
N GLU A 57 21.06 4.43 3.79
CA GLU A 57 19.64 4.82 3.69
C GLU A 57 19.14 5.50 4.97
N PHE A 58 19.51 4.97 6.15
CA PHE A 58 19.24 5.61 7.45
C PHE A 58 19.87 7.01 7.56
N ARG A 59 21.15 7.17 7.19
CA ARG A 59 21.84 8.47 7.21
C ARG A 59 21.17 9.49 6.29
N ALA A 60 20.69 9.07 5.13
CA ALA A 60 19.95 9.92 4.20
C ALA A 60 18.58 10.35 4.77
N GLY A 61 17.78 9.40 5.26
CA GLY A 61 16.48 9.69 5.87
C GLY A 61 16.57 10.59 7.11
N TYR A 62 17.56 10.34 7.98
CA TYR A 62 17.80 11.17 9.17
C TYR A 62 18.28 12.58 8.84
N LYS A 63 19.14 12.75 7.82
CA LYS A 63 19.53 14.07 7.31
C LYS A 63 18.32 14.85 6.78
N ASN A 64 17.48 14.22 5.96
CA ASN A 64 16.27 14.86 5.43
C ASN A 64 15.34 15.32 6.57
N TRP A 65 15.03 14.44 7.54
CA TRP A 65 14.20 14.81 8.70
C TRP A 65 14.75 16.01 9.49
N ARG A 66 16.08 16.08 9.67
CA ARG A 66 16.73 17.18 10.39
C ARG A 66 16.81 18.48 9.57
N GLN A 67 16.79 18.39 8.24
CA GLN A 67 16.93 19.52 7.32
C GLN A 67 15.59 20.24 7.06
N PHE A 68 14.47 19.52 6.99
CA PHE A 68 13.13 20.06 6.69
C PHE A 68 12.29 20.30 7.96
N GLY A 69 12.90 20.86 9.00
CA GLY A 69 12.33 20.93 10.35
C GLY A 69 10.94 21.55 10.44
N VAL A 70 9.94 20.71 10.78
CA VAL A 70 8.55 21.13 11.03
C VAL A 70 8.49 22.02 12.28
N LYS A 71 8.41 23.34 12.07
CA LYS A 71 8.13 24.32 13.14
C LYS A 71 6.67 24.18 13.58
N GLY A 72 6.42 23.37 14.61
CA GLY A 72 5.05 23.04 15.02
C GLY A 72 4.88 22.50 16.45
N ALA A 73 5.66 22.98 17.43
CA ALA A 73 5.47 22.64 18.84
C ALA A 73 5.99 23.74 19.79
N THR A 74 5.22 24.82 19.97
CA THR A 74 5.42 25.73 21.10
C THR A 74 4.86 25.10 22.36
N ALA A 75 5.73 24.74 23.30
CA ALA A 75 5.31 24.31 24.64
C ALA A 75 4.75 25.52 25.40
N GLY A 76 3.45 25.50 25.71
CA GLY A 76 2.81 26.54 26.51
C GLY A 76 3.17 26.40 28.00
N ALA A 77 3.63 27.50 28.61
CA ALA A 77 3.77 27.64 30.06
C ALA A 77 2.95 28.85 30.53
N GLY A 78 2.22 28.70 31.64
CA GLY A 78 1.24 29.68 32.10
C GLY A 78 1.78 30.76 33.07
N THR A 79 1.37 32.00 32.81
CA THR A 79 0.97 33.07 33.76
C THR A 79 1.76 33.34 35.06
N LYS A 80 2.44 34.50 35.09
CA LYS A 80 2.62 35.54 36.17
C LYS A 80 3.89 36.37 35.82
N GLY A 81 4.03 37.67 36.05
CA GLY A 81 3.13 38.76 36.48
C GLY A 81 3.94 40.02 36.88
N ALA A 82 3.44 41.22 36.54
CA ALA A 82 3.84 42.57 37.03
C ALA A 82 5.23 43.20 36.72
N LYS A 83 5.14 44.40 36.10
CA LYS A 83 5.94 45.67 36.20
C LYS A 83 7.36 45.69 36.80
N GLY A 84 8.26 46.42 36.13
CA GLY A 84 9.46 47.06 36.71
C GLY A 84 10.34 47.74 35.65
N GLU A 85 10.75 49.01 35.87
CA GLU A 85 11.57 49.79 34.92
C GLU A 85 13.10 49.71 35.17
N VAL A 86 13.83 50.02 34.10
CA VAL A 86 15.27 50.27 33.89
C VAL A 86 16.08 50.82 35.09
N THR A 87 17.34 50.39 35.26
CA THR A 87 18.46 51.30 35.62
C THR A 87 19.87 50.77 35.36
N SER A 88 20.69 51.61 34.71
CA SER A 88 22.18 51.68 34.71
C SER A 88 23.06 50.51 34.21
N ILE A 89 24.06 50.89 33.41
CA ILE A 89 25.23 50.10 32.99
C ILE A 89 26.44 50.55 33.81
N THR A 90 27.31 49.62 34.22
CA THR A 90 28.68 49.95 34.67
C THR A 90 29.65 48.88 34.16
N VAL A 91 30.81 49.30 33.63
CA VAL A 91 31.85 48.41 33.10
C VAL A 91 33.21 48.85 33.66
N THR A 92 34.01 47.89 34.13
CA THR A 92 35.46 48.05 34.37
C THR A 92 36.20 46.73 34.03
N PRO A 93 37.46 46.78 33.52
CA PRO A 93 38.15 45.59 32.98
C PRO A 93 39.35 45.09 33.82
N GLY A 94 39.75 43.83 33.59
CA GLY A 94 41.02 43.19 34.00
C GLY A 94 41.06 41.74 33.48
N GLU A 95 42.02 41.35 32.62
CA GLU A 95 43.29 40.65 32.95
C GLU A 95 43.09 39.19 33.45
N GLY A 96 43.75 38.13 32.95
CA GLY A 96 44.66 37.98 31.79
C GLY A 96 45.30 36.58 31.70
N ALA A 97 45.95 36.30 30.56
CA ALA A 97 47.00 35.27 30.31
C ALA A 97 46.71 33.74 30.12
N ALA A 98 47.40 33.21 29.10
CA ALA A 98 47.95 31.85 28.90
C ALA A 98 47.06 30.66 28.46
N VAL A 99 47.20 30.29 27.17
CA VAL A 99 46.97 28.95 26.61
C VAL A 99 48.19 28.60 25.74
N GLY A 100 48.67 27.35 25.81
CA GLY A 100 49.71 26.82 24.91
C GLY A 100 49.19 25.68 24.02
N GLU A 101 49.71 25.65 22.80
CA GLU A 101 49.97 24.55 21.83
C GLU A 101 49.51 23.10 22.18
N GLU A 102 49.13 22.22 21.24
CA GLU A 102 49.09 22.23 19.77
C GLU A 102 48.14 21.09 19.29
N GLY A 103 47.67 21.09 18.03
CA GLY A 103 47.06 19.87 17.46
C GLY A 103 46.01 20.05 16.35
N PHE A 104 46.42 19.82 15.10
CA PHE A 104 45.58 19.42 13.95
C PHE A 104 44.37 20.29 13.56
N ARG A 105 44.61 21.20 12.60
CA ARG A 105 43.59 21.59 11.62
C ARG A 105 44.21 22.06 10.30
N ASP A 106 44.39 21.12 9.37
CA ASP A 106 44.62 21.45 7.97
C ASP A 106 43.76 20.55 7.07
N GLY A 107 43.34 21.07 5.92
CA GLY A 107 42.44 20.34 5.00
C GLY A 107 41.06 20.95 4.75
N TYR A 108 40.95 22.27 4.55
CA TYR A 108 39.85 22.86 3.75
C TYR A 108 40.27 24.21 3.11
N LYS A 109 41.40 24.22 2.40
CA LYS A 109 41.81 25.30 1.49
C LYS A 109 42.00 24.73 0.09
N ASN A 110 41.19 25.21 -0.87
CA ASN A 110 41.36 25.18 -2.34
C ASN A 110 40.10 24.82 -3.16
N TRP A 111 38.92 25.34 -2.81
CA TRP A 111 37.86 25.52 -3.81
C TRP A 111 36.98 26.77 -3.58
N ARG A 112 37.52 27.93 -3.99
CA ARG A 112 36.82 29.08 -4.62
C ARG A 112 37.71 30.34 -4.57
N ARG A 113 38.28 30.72 -5.71
CA ARG A 113 38.74 32.08 -6.03
C ARG A 113 37.99 32.54 -7.28
N GLY A 114 37.45 33.76 -7.24
CA GLY A 114 36.70 34.39 -8.33
C GLY A 114 35.19 34.10 -8.29
N GLY A 115 34.32 35.08 -8.01
CA GLY A 115 34.57 36.43 -7.51
C GLY A 115 33.29 37.27 -7.40
N HIS A 116 33.30 38.30 -6.53
CA HIS A 116 32.47 39.52 -6.49
C HIS A 116 30.92 39.41 -6.55
N ALA A 117 30.12 40.17 -5.79
CA ALA A 117 30.33 41.05 -4.63
C ALA A 117 28.95 41.32 -3.98
N GLY A 118 28.86 41.74 -2.70
CA GLY A 118 27.60 42.29 -2.15
C GLY A 118 27.27 42.03 -0.67
N ALA A 119 27.67 42.98 0.19
CA ALA A 119 26.92 43.52 1.34
C ALA A 119 26.56 42.70 2.62
N VAL A 120 27.21 43.10 3.73
CA VAL A 120 26.63 43.57 5.02
C VAL A 120 25.96 42.59 6.02
N SER A 121 26.72 42.27 7.07
CA SER A 121 26.34 42.12 8.51
C SER A 121 25.35 41.01 8.94
N LYS A 122 25.35 40.48 10.18
CA LYS A 122 26.07 40.84 11.42
C LYS A 122 26.23 39.58 12.30
N SER A 123 27.22 39.58 13.20
CA SER A 123 27.42 38.58 14.27
C SER A 123 26.22 38.53 15.24
N THR A 124 25.98 37.50 16.05
CA THR A 124 26.86 36.91 17.08
C THR A 124 26.34 35.55 17.58
N GLY A 125 27.23 34.72 18.14
CA GLY A 125 26.85 33.63 19.06
C GLY A 125 27.77 33.64 20.28
N ILE A 126 27.21 33.44 21.48
CA ILE A 126 27.95 33.24 22.74
C ILE A 126 27.22 32.17 23.59
N ARG A 127 28.01 31.32 24.27
CA ARG A 127 27.70 30.51 25.47
C ARG A 127 28.84 30.77 26.48
N PRO A 128 28.92 30.13 27.68
CA PRO A 128 27.90 29.59 28.60
C PRO A 128 28.12 30.04 30.09
N GLY A 129 27.23 29.59 31.01
CA GLY A 129 27.46 29.53 32.48
C GLY A 129 26.87 30.70 33.28
N ASP A 130 26.08 30.54 34.37
CA ASP A 130 26.22 29.55 35.44
C ASP A 130 24.89 29.06 36.10
N ILE A 131 24.84 27.73 36.31
CA ILE A 131 24.59 27.01 37.57
C ILE A 131 23.41 27.43 38.50
N THR A 132 22.39 26.55 38.64
CA THR A 132 22.13 25.83 39.92
C THR A 132 21.14 24.65 39.83
N ARG A 133 21.55 23.55 40.49
CA ARG A 133 20.97 22.20 40.59
C ARG A 133 19.44 22.06 40.79
N HIS A 134 18.80 21.32 39.89
CA HIS A 134 17.81 20.29 40.26
C HIS A 134 18.22 18.93 39.67
N ARG A 135 18.01 17.83 40.41
CA ARG A 135 18.38 16.46 40.00
C ARG A 135 17.60 16.05 38.76
N GLN A 136 18.27 15.92 37.61
CA GLN A 136 17.77 15.16 36.47
C GLN A 136 18.20 13.69 36.60
N PRO A 137 17.39 12.72 36.12
CA PRO A 137 17.85 11.35 35.92
C PRO A 137 18.93 11.32 34.83
N SER A 138 19.99 10.54 35.05
CA SER A 138 21.17 10.49 34.19
C SER A 138 20.88 9.86 32.82
N PHE A 139 20.96 10.66 31.76
CA PHE A 139 20.90 10.23 30.35
C PHE A 139 22.22 9.55 29.92
N SER A 140 22.64 8.48 30.61
CA SER A 140 23.96 7.85 30.46
C SER A 140 23.96 6.52 29.71
N SER A 141 22.88 6.15 29.02
CA SER A 141 22.76 4.88 28.28
C SER A 141 22.37 5.03 26.80
N LEU A 142 22.59 6.21 26.22
CA LEU A 142 22.27 6.53 24.81
C LEU A 142 23.38 7.40 24.18
N VAL A 143 24.62 7.10 24.51
CA VAL A 143 25.83 7.74 23.97
C VAL A 143 26.52 6.76 23.02
N ASP A 144 26.81 7.25 21.81
CA ASP A 144 27.78 6.73 20.85
C ASP A 144 27.67 5.27 20.36
N LEU A 145 26.68 4.99 19.49
CA LEU A 145 26.80 3.94 18.47
C LEU A 145 27.83 4.37 17.41
N THR A 146 29.11 4.31 17.75
CA THR A 146 30.23 4.82 16.92
C THR A 146 31.05 3.73 16.27
N THR A 147 30.81 2.46 16.61
CA THR A 147 31.55 1.32 16.07
C THR A 147 30.67 0.36 15.27
N GLN A 148 31.32 -0.50 14.49
CA GLN A 148 30.65 -1.50 13.66
C GLN A 148 30.03 -2.63 14.51
N ASP A 149 30.57 -2.86 15.71
CA ASP A 149 30.10 -3.85 16.67
C ASP A 149 28.78 -3.43 17.36
N ASP A 150 28.58 -2.13 17.58
CA ASP A 150 27.32 -1.60 18.15
C ASP A 150 26.13 -1.84 17.21
N ALA A 151 26.35 -1.70 15.90
CA ALA A 151 25.34 -1.99 14.88
C ALA A 151 25.08 -3.50 14.76
N ALA A 152 26.12 -4.34 14.91
CA ALA A 152 25.96 -5.79 14.99
C ALA A 152 25.21 -6.22 16.26
N ALA A 153 25.40 -5.52 17.39
CA ALA A 153 24.68 -5.75 18.64
C ALA A 153 23.18 -5.36 18.53
N ALA A 154 22.84 -4.27 17.84
CA ALA A 154 21.44 -3.91 17.57
C ALA A 154 20.77 -4.93 16.63
N ALA A 155 21.49 -5.43 15.62
CA ALA A 155 21.01 -6.48 14.73
C ALA A 155 20.82 -7.83 15.46
N SER A 156 21.75 -8.22 16.35
CA SER A 156 21.67 -9.48 17.10
C SER A 156 20.59 -9.47 18.19
N LYS A 157 20.15 -8.30 18.64
CA LYS A 157 19.03 -8.11 19.58
C LYS A 157 17.65 -8.03 18.91
N GLY A 158 17.58 -8.05 17.57
CA GLY A 158 16.31 -7.92 16.85
C GLY A 158 15.62 -6.57 17.10
N GLU A 159 16.39 -5.49 17.23
CA GLU A 159 15.81 -4.16 17.46
C GLU A 159 15.00 -3.70 16.23
N ASN A 160 13.68 -3.86 16.33
CA ASN A 160 12.72 -3.51 15.29
C ASN A 160 12.76 -1.98 15.03
N TRP A 161 13.53 -1.59 14.02
CA TRP A 161 13.75 -0.23 13.52
C TRP A 161 12.47 0.57 13.23
N LEU A 162 11.35 -0.10 12.94
CA LEU A 162 10.05 0.53 12.79
C LEU A 162 9.51 1.11 14.10
N LYS A 163 9.92 0.62 15.29
CA LYS A 163 9.48 1.15 16.60
C LYS A 163 9.61 2.68 16.72
N PHE A 164 10.64 3.27 16.13
CA PHE A 164 10.84 4.73 16.09
C PHE A 164 9.92 5.47 15.10
N PHE A 165 9.48 4.81 14.02
CA PHE A 165 8.54 5.35 13.03
C PHE A 165 7.07 5.03 13.33
N LEU A 166 6.81 4.06 14.20
CA LEU A 166 5.47 3.59 14.53
C LEU A 166 4.75 4.56 15.46
N ASP A 167 5.44 5.11 16.48
CA ASP A 167 4.91 6.16 17.35
C ASP A 167 5.98 6.89 18.21
N PRO A 168 6.61 7.99 17.74
CA PRO A 168 7.54 8.79 18.57
C PRO A 168 6.86 9.44 19.80
N HIS A 169 5.52 9.43 19.83
CA HIS A 169 4.68 9.94 20.91
C HIS A 169 3.96 8.83 21.69
N SER A 170 4.48 7.58 21.62
CA SER A 170 4.03 6.48 22.47
C SER A 170 4.42 6.76 23.93
N GLU A 171 3.53 7.46 24.64
CA GLU A 171 3.52 7.41 26.11
C GLU A 171 3.25 5.99 26.61
N PHE A 172 2.65 5.11 25.79
CA PHE A 172 2.39 3.71 26.12
C PHE A 172 3.70 3.01 26.53
N HIS A 173 4.72 2.95 25.67
CA HIS A 173 6.01 2.36 26.06
C HIS A 173 6.76 3.13 27.15
N ARG A 174 6.54 4.45 27.27
CA ARG A 174 7.29 5.31 28.21
C ARG A 174 6.70 5.35 29.63
N ARG A 175 5.43 4.95 29.82
CA ARG A 175 4.73 4.88 31.11
C ARG A 175 4.37 3.46 31.54
N MET A 176 4.17 2.52 30.61
CA MET A 176 3.70 1.16 30.92
C MET A 176 4.87 0.25 31.33
N GLY A 177 5.32 0.37 32.57
CA GLY A 177 6.37 -0.45 33.18
C GLY A 177 6.00 -1.92 33.41
N GLY A 178 5.70 -2.66 32.34
CA GLY A 178 5.73 -4.13 32.31
C GLY A 178 4.55 -4.89 32.94
N GLN A 179 3.29 -4.49 32.70
CA GLN A 179 2.13 -5.14 33.35
C GLN A 179 0.91 -5.49 32.46
N PHE A 180 1.06 -5.70 31.14
CA PHE A 180 -0.02 -6.28 30.33
C PHE A 180 0.44 -7.43 29.45
N GLU A 181 -0.07 -8.62 29.76
CA GLU A 181 -0.03 -9.79 28.89
C GLU A 181 -0.97 -9.57 27.68
N SER A 182 -0.45 -9.81 26.48
CA SER A 182 -1.24 -9.77 25.24
C SER A 182 -2.22 -10.93 25.17
N VAL A 183 -3.44 -10.68 24.68
CA VAL A 183 -4.50 -11.70 24.62
C VAL A 183 -4.93 -12.02 23.19
N ALA A 184 -5.18 -13.31 22.92
CA ALA A 184 -5.71 -13.79 21.65
C ALA A 184 -7.00 -13.05 21.27
N LEU A 185 -7.06 -12.53 20.04
CA LEU A 185 -8.23 -11.82 19.54
C LEU A 185 -9.41 -12.77 19.34
N ARG A 186 -10.29 -12.85 20.33
CA ARG A 186 -11.50 -13.68 20.35
C ARG A 186 -12.66 -12.97 21.03
N ALA A 187 -13.88 -13.41 20.74
CA ALA A 187 -15.11 -12.84 21.31
C ALA A 187 -15.12 -12.93 22.84
N GLU A 188 -14.67 -14.06 23.41
CA GLU A 188 -14.50 -14.28 24.85
C GLU A 188 -13.53 -13.29 25.52
N ASN A 189 -12.51 -12.84 24.78
CA ASN A 189 -11.48 -11.93 25.29
C ASN A 189 -11.80 -10.45 25.09
N LEU A 190 -12.87 -10.08 24.36
CA LEU A 190 -13.24 -8.68 24.12
C LEU A 190 -13.37 -7.84 25.40
N PRO A 191 -13.93 -8.34 26.53
CA PRO A 191 -13.95 -7.59 27.79
C PRO A 191 -12.55 -7.30 28.35
N ARG A 192 -11.62 -8.27 28.26
CA ARG A 192 -10.22 -8.10 28.70
C ARG A 192 -9.46 -7.12 27.80
N ILE A 193 -9.69 -7.19 26.48
CA ILE A 193 -9.18 -6.21 25.51
C ILE A 193 -9.73 -4.80 25.80
N ALA A 194 -11.01 -4.68 26.19
CA ALA A 194 -11.62 -3.39 26.53
C ALA A 194 -10.91 -2.72 27.73
N VAL A 195 -10.61 -3.50 28.78
CA VAL A 195 -9.87 -3.01 29.95
C VAL A 195 -8.46 -2.56 29.56
N ASN A 196 -7.71 -3.38 28.81
CA ASN A 196 -6.39 -3.02 28.29
C ASN A 196 -6.43 -1.72 27.47
N GLN A 197 -7.46 -1.52 26.65
CA GLN A 197 -7.61 -0.34 25.80
C GLN A 197 -8.10 0.93 26.51
N GLN A 198 -8.82 0.80 27.64
CA GLN A 198 -9.22 1.93 28.49
C GLN A 198 -8.05 2.45 29.34
N GLN A 199 -7.09 1.58 29.67
CA GLN A 199 -5.90 1.92 30.44
C GLN A 199 -4.77 2.48 29.54
N ALA A 200 -4.88 2.32 28.22
CA ALA A 200 -4.07 3.05 27.25
C ALA A 200 -4.47 4.54 27.21
N PRO A 201 -3.54 5.50 27.14
CA PRO A 201 -3.86 6.93 27.20
C PRO A 201 -4.83 7.36 26.09
N GLU A 202 -5.83 8.15 26.45
CA GLU A 202 -6.78 8.73 25.50
C GLU A 202 -6.06 9.66 24.51
N ARG A 203 -5.90 9.20 23.27
CA ARG A 203 -5.60 10.08 22.14
C ARG A 203 -6.83 10.97 21.90
N ARG A 204 -6.75 12.23 22.35
CA ARG A 204 -7.80 13.25 22.18
C ARG A 204 -8.36 13.22 20.75
N GLY A 205 -9.68 13.10 20.61
CA GLY A 205 -10.37 13.20 19.32
C GLY A 205 -10.84 11.88 18.68
N GLN A 206 -10.95 10.77 19.43
CA GLN A 206 -11.58 9.52 18.94
C GLN A 206 -13.03 9.36 19.45
N PRO A 207 -14.06 9.82 18.71
CA PRO A 207 -15.45 9.57 19.06
C PRO A 207 -15.88 8.15 18.64
N GLY A 208 -15.68 7.16 19.52
CA GLY A 208 -16.22 5.81 19.34
C GLY A 208 -15.55 4.71 20.17
N SER A 209 -16.29 3.66 20.50
CA SER A 209 -15.72 2.43 21.08
C SER A 209 -14.70 1.83 20.11
N ARG A 210 -13.51 1.44 20.59
CA ARG A 210 -12.50 0.73 19.79
C ARG A 210 -12.87 -0.73 19.47
N LEU A 211 -13.94 -1.25 20.08
CA LEU A 211 -14.45 -2.61 19.91
C LEU A 211 -15.88 -2.61 19.33
N PRO A 212 -16.34 -3.73 18.73
CA PRO A 212 -17.73 -3.90 18.33
C PRO A 212 -18.66 -3.84 19.56
N VAL A 213 -19.66 -2.96 19.52
CA VAL A 213 -20.65 -2.75 20.61
C VAL A 213 -22.02 -3.39 20.34
N TYR A 214 -22.09 -4.22 19.30
CA TYR A 214 -23.31 -4.86 18.82
C TYR A 214 -23.17 -6.39 18.92
N ALA A 215 -24.28 -7.08 19.20
CA ALA A 215 -24.32 -8.54 19.17
C ALA A 215 -23.86 -9.09 17.81
N ARG A 216 -22.91 -10.04 17.84
CA ARG A 216 -22.27 -10.66 16.66
C ARG A 216 -22.81 -12.05 16.31
N ASN A 217 -23.84 -12.51 17.01
CA ASN A 217 -24.48 -13.81 16.76
C ASN A 217 -25.09 -13.83 15.34
N PRO A 218 -24.69 -14.73 14.42
CA PRO A 218 -25.20 -14.77 13.04
C PRO A 218 -26.73 -14.79 12.94
N GLN A 219 -27.41 -15.45 13.90
CA GLN A 219 -28.86 -15.55 13.99
C GLN A 219 -29.55 -14.20 14.32
N SER A 220 -28.80 -13.18 14.78
CA SER A 220 -29.33 -11.84 15.07
C SER A 220 -29.37 -10.91 13.86
N PHE A 221 -28.83 -11.33 12.70
CA PHE A 221 -28.83 -10.55 11.46
C PHE A 221 -29.91 -11.07 10.50
N GLY A 222 -31.00 -10.32 10.38
CA GLY A 222 -32.07 -10.63 9.43
C GLY A 222 -31.64 -10.51 7.96
N HIS A 223 -30.59 -9.73 7.67
CA HIS A 223 -30.00 -9.58 6.34
C HIS A 223 -28.51 -9.90 6.35
N MET A 224 -28.02 -10.48 5.26
CA MET A 224 -26.62 -10.86 5.06
C MET A 224 -26.08 -10.33 3.73
N ILE A 225 -24.79 -9.98 3.77
CA ILE A 225 -23.94 -9.77 2.60
C ILE A 225 -22.97 -10.95 2.56
N CYS A 226 -22.93 -11.68 1.44
CA CYS A 226 -21.87 -12.67 1.20
C CYS A 226 -20.75 -11.99 0.41
N HIS A 227 -19.52 -11.96 0.92
CA HIS A 227 -18.39 -11.32 0.25
C HIS A 227 -17.41 -12.36 -0.29
N ILE A 228 -17.20 -12.37 -1.60
CA ILE A 228 -16.26 -13.26 -2.29
C ILE A 228 -14.90 -12.58 -2.41
N GLY A 229 -13.86 -13.23 -1.88
CA GLY A 229 -12.49 -12.70 -1.84
C GLY A 229 -12.24 -11.84 -0.60
N VAL A 230 -11.96 -12.47 0.55
CA VAL A 230 -11.75 -11.74 1.82
C VAL A 230 -10.32 -11.19 1.92
N GLY A 231 -10.03 -10.19 1.08
CA GLY A 231 -8.71 -9.56 1.00
C GLY A 231 -8.40 -8.55 2.12
N GLY A 232 -7.24 -7.91 2.03
CA GLY A 232 -6.93 -6.74 2.88
C GLY A 232 -7.91 -5.58 2.63
N PHE A 233 -8.14 -5.25 1.36
CA PHE A 233 -9.00 -4.13 0.96
C PHE A 233 -10.44 -4.29 1.45
N HIS A 234 -11.05 -5.47 1.31
CA HIS A 234 -12.39 -5.73 1.86
C HIS A 234 -12.47 -5.43 3.36
N ARG A 235 -11.47 -5.90 4.10
CA ARG A 235 -11.38 -5.78 5.56
C ARG A 235 -11.11 -4.35 6.03
N SER A 236 -10.39 -3.54 5.26
CA SER A 236 -10.20 -2.12 5.55
C SER A 236 -11.33 -1.23 5.02
N HIS A 237 -12.15 -1.69 4.08
CA HIS A 237 -13.15 -0.87 3.38
C HIS A 237 -14.59 -1.33 3.65
N GLN A 238 -15.18 -2.22 2.85
CA GLN A 238 -16.63 -2.52 2.97
C GLN A 238 -17.02 -3.11 4.34
N ALA A 239 -16.18 -4.00 4.90
CA ALA A 239 -16.41 -4.56 6.24
C ALA A 239 -16.29 -3.48 7.33
N MET A 240 -15.40 -2.50 7.14
CA MET A 240 -15.23 -1.35 8.04
C MET A 240 -16.45 -0.42 7.98
N TYR A 241 -16.98 -0.09 6.80
CA TYR A 241 -18.21 0.69 6.67
C TYR A 241 -19.40 0.00 7.34
N LEU A 242 -19.56 -1.32 7.17
CA LEU A 242 -20.65 -2.05 7.83
C LEU A 242 -20.48 -2.08 9.36
N ASP A 243 -19.25 -2.25 9.86
CA ASP A 243 -18.94 -2.23 11.29
C ASP A 243 -19.20 -0.86 11.94
N GLN A 244 -18.79 0.22 11.28
CA GLN A 244 -19.09 1.58 11.71
C GLN A 244 -20.59 1.84 11.76
N LEU A 245 -21.34 1.39 10.74
CA LEU A 245 -22.80 1.54 10.69
C LEU A 245 -23.46 0.85 11.89
N MET A 246 -23.08 -0.41 12.16
CA MET A 246 -23.64 -1.17 13.29
C MET A 246 -23.17 -0.67 14.67
N GLY A 247 -22.02 -0.02 14.75
CA GLY A 247 -21.55 0.68 15.96
C GLY A 247 -22.14 2.07 16.16
N GLY A 248 -22.87 2.60 15.18
CA GLY A 248 -23.41 3.97 15.18
C GLY A 248 -24.63 4.13 16.09
N LYS A 249 -24.62 5.18 16.94
CA LYS A 249 -25.73 5.50 17.86
C LYS A 249 -27.08 5.73 17.19
N HIS A 250 -27.08 6.10 15.91
CA HIS A 250 -28.28 6.43 15.13
C HIS A 250 -28.79 5.27 14.28
N TYR A 251 -28.15 4.09 14.35
CA TYR A 251 -28.55 2.93 13.56
C TYR A 251 -29.74 2.21 14.19
N THR A 252 -30.93 2.51 13.68
CA THR A 252 -32.21 1.89 14.06
C THR A 252 -32.71 0.85 13.04
N GLY A 253 -31.97 0.63 11.96
CA GLY A 253 -32.36 -0.23 10.85
C GLY A 253 -32.20 -1.74 11.09
N GLN A 254 -32.71 -2.53 10.16
CA GLN A 254 -32.58 -4.00 10.14
C GLN A 254 -31.11 -4.41 10.13
N ARG A 255 -30.66 -5.17 11.15
CA ARG A 255 -29.26 -5.62 11.29
C ARG A 255 -28.77 -6.42 10.09
N TRP A 256 -27.57 -6.07 9.62
CA TRP A 256 -26.85 -6.65 8.48
C TRP A 256 -25.55 -7.31 8.91
N GLY A 257 -25.30 -8.57 8.55
CA GLY A 257 -24.03 -9.25 8.79
C GLY A 257 -23.22 -9.49 7.50
N LEU A 258 -21.92 -9.72 7.63
CA LEU A 258 -21.05 -10.22 6.54
C LEU A 258 -20.71 -11.70 6.74
N VAL A 259 -20.83 -12.46 5.66
CA VAL A 259 -20.25 -13.81 5.53
C VAL A 259 -19.13 -13.75 4.51
N GLY A 260 -17.91 -14.04 4.94
CA GLY A 260 -16.76 -14.15 4.04
C GLY A 260 -16.79 -15.48 3.26
N ILE A 261 -16.50 -15.43 1.97
CA ILE A 261 -16.44 -16.58 1.08
C ILE A 261 -15.04 -16.65 0.45
N GLY A 262 -14.27 -17.68 0.82
CA GLY A 262 -13.03 -18.05 0.12
C GLY A 262 -13.35 -19.15 -0.91
N LEU A 263 -12.95 -18.96 -2.16
CA LEU A 263 -13.21 -19.92 -3.26
C LEU A 263 -11.98 -20.74 -3.66
N MET A 264 -10.79 -20.25 -3.28
CA MET A 264 -9.51 -20.66 -3.84
C MET A 264 -8.61 -21.24 -2.74
N GLU A 265 -7.69 -22.12 -3.10
CA GLU A 265 -6.81 -22.81 -2.14
C GLU A 265 -5.95 -21.85 -1.30
N TRP A 266 -5.55 -20.71 -1.86
CA TRP A 266 -4.80 -19.67 -1.14
C TRP A 266 -5.62 -18.96 -0.06
N ASP A 267 -6.96 -19.09 -0.07
CA ASP A 267 -7.83 -18.57 0.99
C ASP A 267 -7.75 -19.42 2.28
N LEU A 268 -7.11 -20.59 2.26
CA LEU A 268 -6.96 -21.50 3.42
C LEU A 268 -6.44 -20.79 4.67
N LYS A 269 -5.36 -20.00 4.54
CA LYS A 269 -4.80 -19.24 5.67
C LYS A 269 -5.78 -18.17 6.19
N MET A 270 -6.62 -17.61 5.32
CA MET A 270 -7.64 -16.64 5.72
C MET A 270 -8.80 -17.34 6.45
N ARG A 271 -9.21 -18.53 5.99
CA ARG A 271 -10.14 -19.40 6.73
C ARG A 271 -9.64 -19.64 8.14
N ASP A 272 -8.40 -20.11 8.28
CA ASP A 272 -7.85 -20.51 9.58
C ASP A 272 -7.87 -19.36 10.58
N VAL A 273 -7.39 -18.17 10.17
CA VAL A 273 -7.42 -16.98 11.02
C VAL A 273 -8.84 -16.53 11.34
N MET A 274 -9.74 -16.50 10.34
CA MET A 274 -11.14 -16.09 10.55
C MET A 274 -11.89 -17.04 11.49
N VAL A 275 -11.60 -18.34 11.47
CA VAL A 275 -12.18 -19.30 12.41
C VAL A 275 -11.55 -19.16 13.80
N GLN A 276 -10.22 -19.05 13.89
CA GLN A 276 -9.50 -18.97 15.18
C GLN A 276 -9.78 -17.69 15.99
N GLN A 277 -10.23 -16.62 15.33
CA GLN A 277 -10.49 -15.30 15.93
C GLN A 277 -11.99 -14.93 16.00
N ASP A 278 -12.91 -15.89 15.88
CA ASP A 278 -14.36 -15.62 15.83
C ASP A 278 -14.75 -14.58 14.75
N CYS A 279 -14.06 -14.58 13.60
CA CYS A 279 -14.13 -13.59 12.52
C CYS A 279 -13.81 -12.12 12.93
N LEU A 280 -13.13 -11.91 14.06
CA LEU A 280 -12.59 -10.62 14.47
C LEU A 280 -11.22 -10.36 13.82
N TYR A 281 -10.92 -9.09 13.56
CA TYR A 281 -9.59 -8.61 13.19
C TYR A 281 -9.41 -7.14 13.59
N THR A 282 -8.17 -6.70 13.70
CA THR A 282 -7.81 -5.32 14.04
C THR A 282 -7.54 -4.52 12.77
N LEU A 283 -8.27 -3.43 12.57
CA LEU A 283 -7.95 -2.39 11.61
C LEU A 283 -7.04 -1.34 12.27
N LEU A 284 -5.80 -1.26 11.81
CA LEU A 284 -4.86 -0.17 12.07
C LEU A 284 -5.02 0.91 11.01
N THR A 285 -5.50 2.08 11.41
CA THR A 285 -5.65 3.24 10.52
C THR A 285 -4.51 4.22 10.78
N ARG A 286 -3.76 4.64 9.76
CA ARG A 286 -2.52 5.43 9.90
C ARG A 286 -2.58 6.75 9.11
N SER A 287 -2.41 7.88 9.80
CA SER A 287 -2.35 9.21 9.17
C SER A 287 -1.18 10.04 9.66
N THR A 288 -0.90 11.14 8.95
CA THR A 288 0.11 12.14 9.33
C THR A 288 -0.10 12.70 10.75
N LYS A 289 -1.34 12.69 11.26
CA LYS A 289 -1.73 13.14 12.60
C LYS A 289 -1.61 12.05 13.68
N GLY A 290 -1.35 10.81 13.29
CA GLY A 290 -1.14 9.66 14.16
C GLY A 290 -1.89 8.41 13.70
N SER A 291 -1.65 7.29 14.39
CA SER A 291 -2.37 6.04 14.15
C SER A 291 -3.56 5.88 15.12
N THR A 292 -4.61 5.21 14.65
CA THR A 292 -5.78 4.77 15.43
C THR A 292 -6.02 3.28 15.17
N SER A 293 -6.78 2.62 16.05
CA SER A 293 -7.07 1.19 15.93
C SER A 293 -8.51 0.88 16.29
N ARG A 294 -9.07 -0.13 15.63
CA ARG A 294 -10.42 -0.63 15.88
C ARG A 294 -10.46 -2.13 15.64
N VAL A 295 -10.99 -2.90 16.59
CA VAL A 295 -11.39 -4.29 16.33
C VAL A 295 -12.69 -4.26 15.54
N ILE A 296 -12.68 -4.88 14.36
CA ILE A 296 -13.82 -5.01 13.47
C ILE A 296 -14.47 -6.37 13.70
N GLY A 297 -15.81 -6.39 13.74
CA GLY A 297 -16.61 -7.59 14.00
C GLY A 297 -17.80 -7.79 13.06
N SER A 298 -17.85 -7.07 11.94
CA SER A 298 -18.97 -7.13 10.98
C SER A 298 -19.00 -8.41 10.16
N ILE A 299 -17.84 -9.03 9.94
CA ILE A 299 -17.74 -10.42 9.48
C ILE A 299 -18.10 -11.33 10.66
N VAL A 300 -19.07 -12.21 10.46
CA VAL A 300 -19.63 -13.07 11.53
C VAL A 300 -19.57 -14.57 11.19
N LYS A 301 -19.18 -14.91 9.97
CA LYS A 301 -18.94 -16.28 9.50
C LYS A 301 -17.96 -16.24 8.32
N PHE A 302 -17.19 -17.31 8.16
CA PHE A 302 -16.40 -17.58 6.95
C PHE A 302 -16.82 -18.93 6.36
N VAL A 303 -16.92 -19.02 5.04
CA VAL A 303 -17.12 -20.28 4.29
C VAL A 303 -15.95 -20.44 3.34
N TYR A 304 -15.27 -21.58 3.43
CA TYR A 304 -14.16 -21.95 2.57
C TYR A 304 -14.65 -23.03 1.61
N ALA A 305 -14.96 -22.63 0.38
CA ALA A 305 -15.60 -23.47 -0.61
C ALA A 305 -14.78 -24.70 -1.06
N PRO A 306 -13.43 -24.72 -1.01
CA PRO A 306 -12.69 -25.96 -1.32
C PRO A 306 -12.98 -27.13 -0.35
N ASP A 307 -13.42 -26.87 0.89
CA ASP A 307 -13.90 -27.94 1.79
C ASP A 307 -15.32 -28.42 1.40
N ASP A 308 -16.22 -27.49 1.04
CA ASP A 308 -17.57 -27.78 0.53
C ASP A 308 -18.06 -26.65 -0.39
N ARG A 309 -18.08 -26.92 -1.70
CA ARG A 309 -18.53 -25.96 -2.74
C ARG A 309 -20.03 -25.73 -2.69
N ARG A 310 -20.81 -26.73 -2.28
CA ARG A 310 -22.27 -26.63 -2.16
C ARG A 310 -22.65 -25.77 -0.96
N ALA A 311 -21.90 -25.82 0.15
CA ALA A 311 -22.10 -24.93 1.29
C ALA A 311 -21.95 -23.44 0.91
N ALA A 312 -21.02 -23.10 0.01
CA ALA A 312 -20.89 -21.72 -0.50
C ALA A 312 -22.11 -21.33 -1.36
N VAL A 313 -22.52 -22.19 -2.29
CA VAL A 313 -23.73 -21.99 -3.13
C VAL A 313 -24.99 -21.83 -2.27
N GLU A 314 -25.19 -22.67 -1.25
CA GLU A 314 -26.30 -22.58 -0.31
C GLU A 314 -26.27 -21.30 0.55
N GLN A 315 -25.08 -20.87 0.97
CA GLN A 315 -24.91 -19.63 1.72
C GLN A 315 -25.30 -18.38 0.90
N LEU A 316 -25.00 -18.37 -0.40
CA LEU A 316 -25.48 -17.33 -1.34
C LEU A 316 -26.99 -17.47 -1.63
N ALA A 317 -27.49 -18.70 -1.72
CA ALA A 317 -28.91 -18.99 -1.96
C ALA A 317 -29.81 -18.71 -0.75
N HIS A 318 -29.25 -18.57 0.45
CA HIS A 318 -29.99 -18.39 1.70
C HIS A 318 -30.94 -17.16 1.68
N PRO A 319 -32.18 -17.24 2.20
CA PRO A 319 -33.16 -16.15 2.10
C PRO A 319 -32.72 -14.81 2.71
N THR A 320 -31.85 -14.83 3.73
CA THR A 320 -31.30 -13.61 4.34
C THR A 320 -30.21 -12.94 3.49
N THR A 321 -29.58 -13.65 2.55
CA THR A 321 -28.60 -13.07 1.62
C THR A 321 -29.33 -12.13 0.66
N ARG A 322 -28.99 -10.84 0.72
CA ARG A 322 -29.55 -9.76 -0.11
C ARG A 322 -28.54 -9.21 -1.12
N ILE A 323 -27.25 -9.26 -0.78
CA ILE A 323 -26.14 -8.77 -1.59
C ILE A 323 -25.06 -9.85 -1.64
N VAL A 324 -24.50 -10.08 -2.82
CA VAL A 324 -23.20 -10.75 -3.00
C VAL A 324 -22.22 -9.69 -3.47
N SER A 325 -21.12 -9.50 -2.75
CA SER A 325 -20.10 -8.49 -3.09
C SER A 325 -18.75 -9.12 -3.39
N LEU A 326 -17.92 -8.45 -4.19
CA LEU A 326 -16.71 -9.01 -4.79
C LEU A 326 -15.48 -8.14 -4.51
N THR A 327 -14.37 -8.74 -4.04
CA THR A 327 -13.02 -8.24 -4.32
C THR A 327 -12.16 -9.39 -4.85
N ILE A 328 -12.43 -9.78 -6.09
CA ILE A 328 -11.89 -11.00 -6.73
C ILE A 328 -10.71 -10.73 -7.68
N THR A 329 -10.24 -9.48 -7.75
CA THR A 329 -9.27 -8.95 -8.72
C THR A 329 -9.77 -9.01 -10.17
N GLU A 330 -9.10 -8.31 -11.06
CA GLU A 330 -9.40 -8.25 -12.49
C GLU A 330 -9.46 -9.65 -13.13
N LYS A 331 -8.60 -10.56 -12.67
CA LYS A 331 -8.55 -11.95 -13.14
C LYS A 331 -9.76 -12.79 -12.72
N GLY A 332 -10.42 -12.43 -11.61
CA GLY A 332 -11.59 -13.15 -11.11
C GLY A 332 -12.82 -13.05 -12.02
N TYR A 333 -12.89 -12.02 -12.87
CA TYR A 333 -14.00 -11.79 -13.79
C TYR A 333 -14.01 -12.77 -14.97
N CYS A 334 -12.88 -13.44 -15.25
CA CYS A 334 -12.72 -14.39 -16.35
C CYS A 334 -13.19 -13.82 -17.71
N LEU A 335 -12.92 -12.54 -17.97
CA LEU A 335 -13.26 -11.87 -19.23
C LEU A 335 -12.04 -11.82 -20.16
N ASP A 336 -12.29 -11.89 -21.47
CA ASP A 336 -11.31 -11.66 -22.51
C ASP A 336 -11.00 -10.16 -22.70
N VAL A 337 -10.08 -9.85 -23.61
CA VAL A 337 -9.70 -8.46 -23.95
C VAL A 337 -10.85 -7.63 -24.54
N ASN A 338 -11.94 -8.27 -24.98
CA ASN A 338 -13.16 -7.62 -25.47
C ASN A 338 -14.23 -7.46 -24.37
N ASN A 339 -13.92 -7.83 -23.12
CA ASN A 339 -14.84 -7.89 -21.99
C ASN A 339 -16.02 -8.86 -22.18
N LYS A 340 -15.82 -9.95 -22.94
CA LYS A 340 -16.72 -11.11 -23.04
C LYS A 340 -16.21 -12.22 -22.13
N LEU A 341 -17.07 -13.15 -21.70
CA LEU A 341 -16.62 -14.29 -20.90
C LEU A 341 -15.65 -15.17 -21.69
N ASP A 342 -14.47 -15.43 -21.13
CA ASP A 342 -13.52 -16.39 -21.67
C ASP A 342 -13.96 -17.81 -21.27
N VAL A 343 -14.66 -18.49 -22.18
CA VAL A 343 -15.08 -19.89 -22.01
C VAL A 343 -13.91 -20.89 -22.07
N THR A 344 -12.72 -20.46 -22.48
CA THR A 344 -11.51 -21.30 -22.49
C THR A 344 -10.75 -21.23 -21.16
N ASN A 345 -11.07 -20.27 -20.29
CA ASN A 345 -10.56 -20.19 -18.93
C ASN A 345 -10.89 -21.48 -18.16
N ARG A 346 -9.89 -22.09 -17.53
CA ARG A 346 -10.02 -23.38 -16.82
C ARG A 346 -11.14 -23.41 -15.78
N LEU A 347 -11.38 -22.30 -15.07
CA LEU A 347 -12.44 -22.21 -14.06
C LEU A 347 -13.83 -22.18 -14.72
N ILE A 348 -13.96 -21.50 -15.85
CA ILE A 348 -15.22 -21.39 -16.59
C ILE A 348 -15.53 -22.70 -17.32
N ALA A 349 -14.53 -23.29 -17.98
CA ALA A 349 -14.68 -24.58 -18.65
C ALA A 349 -15.09 -25.71 -17.67
N HIS A 350 -14.54 -25.69 -16.46
CA HIS A 350 -14.98 -26.58 -15.37
C HIS A 350 -16.43 -26.31 -14.97
N ASP A 351 -16.79 -25.07 -14.65
CA ASP A 351 -18.09 -24.72 -14.09
C ASP A 351 -19.25 -24.88 -15.09
N LEU A 352 -18.97 -24.87 -16.40
CA LEU A 352 -19.94 -25.23 -17.44
C LEU A 352 -20.18 -26.74 -17.53
N GLN A 353 -19.22 -27.58 -17.11
CA GLN A 353 -19.33 -29.04 -17.05
C GLN A 353 -19.95 -29.51 -15.73
N GLU A 354 -19.56 -28.89 -14.60
CA GLU A 354 -20.02 -29.22 -13.24
C GLU A 354 -20.70 -28.02 -12.54
N PRO A 355 -21.86 -27.53 -13.05
CA PRO A 355 -22.51 -26.31 -12.56
C PRO A 355 -23.04 -26.39 -11.12
N ASP A 356 -23.16 -27.59 -10.55
CA ASP A 356 -23.61 -27.81 -9.17
C ASP A 356 -22.43 -27.92 -8.15
N ALA A 357 -21.18 -27.80 -8.61
CA ALA A 357 -19.97 -27.78 -7.77
C ALA A 357 -18.92 -26.72 -8.23
N PRO A 358 -19.30 -25.45 -8.43
CA PRO A 358 -18.48 -24.46 -9.14
C PRO A 358 -17.23 -23.99 -8.38
N PHE A 359 -16.20 -23.65 -9.16
CA PHE A 359 -14.89 -23.15 -8.73
C PHE A 359 -14.80 -21.62 -8.85
N SER A 360 -15.41 -21.03 -9.88
CA SER A 360 -15.36 -19.60 -10.14
C SER A 360 -16.40 -18.82 -9.31
N ALA A 361 -16.15 -17.52 -9.15
CA ALA A 361 -17.14 -16.61 -8.53
C ALA A 361 -18.45 -16.57 -9.35
N VAL A 362 -18.37 -16.60 -10.68
CA VAL A 362 -19.54 -16.54 -11.55
C VAL A 362 -20.37 -17.83 -11.51
N GLY A 363 -19.74 -19.00 -11.56
CA GLY A 363 -20.42 -20.29 -11.42
C GLY A 363 -21.10 -20.40 -10.05
N THR A 364 -20.41 -20.00 -8.97
CA THR A 364 -20.97 -19.98 -7.61
C THR A 364 -22.21 -19.07 -7.52
N MET A 365 -22.17 -17.88 -8.13
CA MET A 365 -23.33 -16.98 -8.18
C MET A 365 -24.46 -17.53 -9.06
N ALA A 366 -24.16 -18.12 -10.22
CA ALA A 366 -25.14 -18.70 -11.13
C ALA A 366 -25.89 -19.88 -10.48
N ALA A 367 -25.18 -20.81 -9.85
CA ALA A 367 -25.75 -21.92 -9.10
C ALA A 367 -26.65 -21.43 -7.95
N ALA A 368 -26.21 -20.41 -7.20
CA ALA A 368 -27.00 -19.84 -6.12
C ALA A 368 -28.28 -19.15 -6.65
N LEU A 369 -28.21 -18.41 -7.77
CA LEU A 369 -29.37 -17.78 -8.40
C LEU A 369 -30.35 -18.83 -8.97
N LYS A 370 -29.85 -19.94 -9.52
CA LYS A 370 -30.65 -21.10 -9.93
C LYS A 370 -31.46 -21.67 -8.76
N LEU A 371 -30.81 -21.92 -7.62
CA LEU A 371 -31.50 -22.38 -6.40
C LEU A 371 -32.51 -21.36 -5.88
N ARG A 372 -32.19 -20.05 -5.89
CA ARG A 372 -33.13 -19.00 -5.47
C ARG A 372 -34.37 -18.96 -6.35
N ARG A 373 -34.20 -19.01 -7.68
CA ARG A 373 -35.29 -19.09 -8.65
C ARG A 373 -36.17 -20.32 -8.41
N LEU A 374 -35.58 -21.50 -8.24
CA LEU A 374 -36.29 -22.75 -7.95
C LEU A 374 -37.04 -22.72 -6.59
N ARG A 375 -36.53 -21.97 -5.60
CA ARG A 375 -37.13 -21.80 -4.27
C ARG A 375 -38.12 -20.62 -4.18
N GLY A 376 -38.42 -19.93 -5.29
CA GLY A 376 -39.27 -18.74 -5.30
C GLY A 376 -38.70 -17.52 -4.52
N LEU A 377 -37.39 -17.50 -4.29
CA LEU A 377 -36.71 -16.42 -3.56
C LEU A 377 -36.33 -15.28 -4.51
N LYS A 378 -36.45 -14.03 -4.02
CA LYS A 378 -35.91 -12.85 -4.71
C LYS A 378 -34.41 -13.03 -4.97
N ALA A 379 -33.93 -12.52 -6.11
CA ALA A 379 -32.50 -12.43 -6.40
C ALA A 379 -31.73 -11.59 -5.35
N PHE A 380 -30.40 -11.65 -5.39
CA PHE A 380 -29.53 -10.71 -4.67
C PHE A 380 -28.94 -9.68 -5.65
N THR A 381 -28.51 -8.52 -5.12
CA THR A 381 -27.65 -7.60 -5.89
C THR A 381 -26.24 -8.16 -5.98
N VAL A 382 -25.58 -8.02 -7.13
CA VAL A 382 -24.14 -8.29 -7.28
C VAL A 382 -23.38 -6.96 -7.21
N LEU A 383 -22.65 -6.73 -6.13
CA LEU A 383 -21.95 -5.48 -5.83
C LEU A 383 -20.44 -5.67 -5.96
N SER A 384 -19.89 -5.39 -7.14
CA SER A 384 -18.44 -5.34 -7.29
C SER A 384 -17.83 -4.27 -6.37
N CYS A 385 -16.67 -4.56 -5.81
CA CYS A 385 -15.79 -3.60 -5.12
C CYS A 385 -14.33 -3.74 -5.59
N ASP A 386 -14.09 -4.31 -6.78
CA ASP A 386 -12.78 -4.28 -7.44
C ASP A 386 -12.55 -2.94 -8.15
N ASN A 387 -11.26 -2.56 -8.29
CA ASN A 387 -10.82 -1.29 -8.89
C ASN A 387 -10.82 -1.34 -10.44
N LEU A 388 -11.98 -1.66 -11.03
CA LEU A 388 -12.21 -1.70 -12.47
C LEU A 388 -13.15 -0.55 -12.89
N PRO A 389 -12.94 0.09 -14.06
CA PRO A 389 -13.94 1.00 -14.62
C PRO A 389 -15.23 0.24 -14.97
N GLY A 390 -16.39 0.76 -14.59
CA GLY A 390 -17.68 0.11 -14.85
C GLY A 390 -17.79 -1.29 -14.26
N ASN A 391 -17.29 -1.50 -13.04
CA ASN A 391 -17.12 -2.83 -12.44
C ASN A 391 -18.43 -3.62 -12.25
N GLY A 392 -19.57 -2.95 -12.04
CA GLY A 392 -20.91 -3.54 -12.06
C GLY A 392 -21.31 -3.99 -13.47
N THR A 393 -21.03 -3.17 -14.48
CA THR A 393 -21.22 -3.53 -15.90
C THR A 393 -20.41 -4.76 -16.30
N LEU A 394 -19.17 -4.88 -15.85
CA LEU A 394 -18.33 -6.07 -16.06
C LEU A 394 -18.89 -7.28 -15.31
N SER A 395 -19.34 -7.11 -14.06
CA SER A 395 -20.02 -8.17 -13.29
C SER A 395 -21.27 -8.71 -14.02
N ARG A 396 -22.03 -7.81 -14.65
CA ARG A 396 -23.19 -8.18 -15.48
C ARG A 396 -22.76 -8.96 -16.73
N ARG A 397 -21.73 -8.52 -17.46
CA ARG A 397 -21.23 -9.23 -18.64
C ARG A 397 -20.74 -10.63 -18.29
N MET A 398 -19.98 -10.75 -17.20
CA MET A 398 -19.50 -12.02 -16.66
C MET A 398 -20.66 -12.98 -16.38
N LEU A 399 -21.66 -12.58 -15.57
CA LEU A 399 -22.76 -13.48 -15.21
C LEU A 399 -23.68 -13.81 -16.40
N MET A 400 -24.04 -12.82 -17.22
CA MET A 400 -24.93 -13.06 -18.36
C MET A 400 -24.26 -13.93 -19.43
N GLY A 401 -22.96 -13.72 -19.70
CA GLY A 401 -22.19 -14.58 -20.60
C GLY A 401 -22.03 -16.00 -20.10
N PHE A 402 -21.94 -16.21 -18.78
CA PHE A 402 -21.87 -17.56 -18.19
C PHE A 402 -23.20 -18.30 -18.32
N LEU A 403 -24.31 -17.62 -18.02
CA LEU A 403 -25.66 -18.18 -18.17
C LEU A 403 -26.01 -18.47 -19.65
N GLU A 404 -25.52 -17.65 -20.57
CA GLU A 404 -25.63 -17.88 -22.02
C GLU A 404 -24.80 -19.09 -22.47
N ALA A 405 -23.55 -19.21 -22.03
CA ALA A 405 -22.70 -20.37 -22.31
C ALA A 405 -23.21 -21.69 -21.68
N LEU A 406 -23.91 -21.61 -20.54
CA LEU A 406 -24.57 -22.75 -19.88
C LEU A 406 -25.83 -23.21 -20.62
N GLY A 407 -26.41 -22.37 -21.48
CA GLY A 407 -27.63 -22.68 -22.24
C GLY A 407 -28.95 -22.64 -21.43
N ASP A 408 -28.93 -22.23 -20.16
CA ASP A 408 -30.14 -22.08 -19.34
C ASP A 408 -30.84 -20.75 -19.63
N VAL A 409 -31.54 -20.69 -20.77
CA VAL A 409 -32.29 -19.52 -21.25
C VAL A 409 -33.29 -19.00 -20.20
N ALA A 410 -33.93 -19.92 -19.45
CA ALA A 410 -34.95 -19.56 -18.47
C ALA A 410 -34.37 -18.95 -17.19
N LEU A 411 -33.15 -19.33 -16.80
CA LEU A 411 -32.38 -18.67 -15.74
C LEU A 411 -31.76 -17.35 -16.24
N LEU A 412 -31.23 -17.31 -17.47
CA LEU A 412 -30.68 -16.11 -18.09
C LEU A 412 -31.69 -14.95 -18.11
N GLU A 413 -32.88 -15.16 -18.66
CA GLU A 413 -33.92 -14.12 -18.70
C GLU A 413 -34.42 -13.73 -17.30
N TRP A 414 -34.53 -14.69 -16.38
CA TRP A 414 -34.86 -14.39 -15.00
C TRP A 414 -33.78 -13.51 -14.33
N CYS A 415 -32.49 -13.81 -14.53
CA CYS A 415 -31.40 -13.01 -14.00
C CYS A 415 -31.34 -11.62 -14.66
N ARG A 416 -31.58 -11.50 -15.97
CA ARG A 416 -31.67 -10.21 -16.69
C ARG A 416 -32.73 -9.29 -16.10
N ALA A 417 -33.86 -9.84 -15.66
CA ALA A 417 -34.98 -9.07 -15.09
C ALA A 417 -34.89 -8.84 -13.57
N ASN A 418 -34.15 -9.68 -12.82
CA ASN A 418 -34.21 -9.69 -11.34
C ASN A 418 -32.89 -9.33 -10.63
N VAL A 419 -31.73 -9.35 -11.29
CA VAL A 419 -30.42 -9.07 -10.67
C VAL A 419 -29.95 -7.66 -11.04
N SER A 420 -29.54 -6.85 -10.06
CA SER A 420 -28.84 -5.58 -10.30
C SER A 420 -27.33 -5.68 -10.08
N PHE A 421 -26.61 -4.81 -10.78
CA PHE A 421 -25.15 -4.76 -10.82
C PHE A 421 -24.66 -3.29 -10.74
N PRO A 422 -24.88 -2.61 -9.60
CA PRO A 422 -24.40 -1.24 -9.40
C PRO A 422 -22.88 -1.14 -9.60
N ASN A 423 -22.43 -0.14 -10.36
CA ASN A 423 -21.02 0.22 -10.39
C ASN A 423 -20.60 0.88 -9.07
N THR A 424 -19.31 0.80 -8.73
CA THR A 424 -18.77 1.44 -7.53
C THR A 424 -17.38 2.04 -7.77
N MET A 425 -17.16 3.26 -7.29
CA MET A 425 -15.81 3.76 -7.06
C MET A 425 -15.42 3.49 -5.60
N VAL A 426 -14.31 2.77 -5.41
CA VAL A 426 -13.79 2.39 -4.09
C VAL A 426 -12.36 2.90 -3.94
N ASP A 427 -12.04 3.52 -2.81
CA ASP A 427 -10.68 4.05 -2.57
C ASP A 427 -10.28 4.00 -1.09
N ARG A 428 -9.15 3.33 -0.81
CA ARG A 428 -8.43 3.29 0.47
C ARG A 428 -7.11 2.52 0.30
N ILE A 429 -5.96 3.21 0.39
CA ILE A 429 -4.65 2.58 0.35
C ILE A 429 -4.51 1.62 1.53
N THR A 430 -4.34 0.34 1.21
CA THR A 430 -4.33 -0.78 2.17
C THR A 430 -3.14 -1.69 1.87
N PRO A 431 -1.96 -1.44 2.49
CA PRO A 431 -0.78 -2.27 2.30
C PRO A 431 -0.97 -3.72 2.77
N VAL A 432 -0.10 -4.61 2.27
CA VAL A 432 -0.05 -6.01 2.72
C VAL A 432 0.38 -6.08 4.19
N THR A 433 -0.29 -6.92 4.99
CA THR A 433 0.09 -7.20 6.37
C THR A 433 1.44 -7.91 6.43
N LYS A 434 2.37 -7.39 7.23
CA LYS A 434 3.65 -8.01 7.57
C LYS A 434 3.69 -8.39 9.05
N ASP A 435 4.66 -9.20 9.46
CA ASP A 435 4.82 -9.56 10.88
C ASP A 435 5.13 -8.32 11.76
N GLU A 436 5.82 -7.32 11.23
CA GLU A 436 6.00 -6.00 11.85
C GLU A 436 4.66 -5.33 12.25
N HIS A 437 3.58 -5.55 11.48
CA HIS A 437 2.25 -5.03 11.81
C HIS A 437 1.55 -5.86 12.89
N ARG A 438 1.85 -7.17 12.99
CA ARG A 438 1.34 -8.07 14.04
C ARG A 438 2.02 -7.77 15.38
N GLU A 439 3.33 -7.58 15.36
CA GLU A 439 4.13 -7.09 16.49
C GLU A 439 3.59 -5.75 16.99
N LEU A 440 3.36 -4.78 16.09
CA LEU A 440 2.76 -3.49 16.45
C LEU A 440 1.42 -3.64 17.20
N VAL A 441 0.49 -4.47 16.72
CA VAL A 441 -0.80 -4.71 17.39
C VAL A 441 -0.59 -5.34 18.77
N LYS A 442 0.32 -6.32 18.88
CA LYS A 442 0.66 -6.97 20.13
C LYS A 442 1.28 -6.01 21.15
N GLU A 443 2.27 -5.22 20.74
CA GLU A 443 3.00 -4.31 21.63
C GLU A 443 2.21 -3.05 22.02
N THR A 444 1.39 -2.49 21.12
CA THR A 444 0.70 -1.20 21.37
C THR A 444 -0.75 -1.35 21.82
N LEU A 445 -1.40 -2.50 21.59
CA LEU A 445 -2.80 -2.73 21.95
C LEU A 445 -2.99 -3.93 22.89
N ALA A 446 -1.93 -4.70 23.18
CA ALA A 446 -1.99 -5.95 23.94
C ALA A 446 -2.98 -6.97 23.34
N ILE A 447 -3.07 -7.02 22.01
CA ILE A 447 -3.91 -7.97 21.24
C ILE A 447 -3.00 -8.87 20.42
N GLU A 448 -3.19 -10.18 20.53
CA GLU A 448 -2.57 -11.15 19.62
C GLU A 448 -3.51 -11.37 18.43
N ASP A 449 -3.25 -10.63 17.36
CA ASP A 449 -3.95 -10.73 16.08
C ASP A 449 -3.04 -11.45 15.06
N ALA A 450 -3.49 -12.59 14.57
CA ALA A 450 -2.81 -13.38 13.57
C ALA A 450 -2.80 -12.69 12.19
N TRP A 451 -3.75 -11.81 11.89
CA TRP A 451 -3.81 -11.11 10.61
C TRP A 451 -4.53 -9.74 10.68
N PRO A 452 -3.98 -8.74 11.40
CA PRO A 452 -4.51 -7.38 11.37
C PRO A 452 -4.42 -6.79 9.96
N VAL A 453 -5.19 -5.74 9.68
CA VAL A 453 -5.15 -4.99 8.42
C VAL A 453 -4.68 -3.56 8.67
N VAL A 454 -3.78 -3.05 7.82
CA VAL A 454 -3.28 -1.67 7.88
C VAL A 454 -3.82 -0.88 6.70
N ALA A 455 -4.29 0.34 6.95
CA ALA A 455 -4.74 1.25 5.90
C ALA A 455 -4.50 2.73 6.27
N GLU A 456 -4.57 3.62 5.29
CA GLU A 456 -4.63 5.07 5.52
C GLU A 456 -5.95 5.49 6.19
N ASP A 457 -6.05 6.72 6.69
CA ASP A 457 -7.28 7.28 7.28
C ASP A 457 -8.31 7.75 6.25
N PHE A 458 -7.86 8.16 5.05
CA PHE A 458 -8.76 8.41 3.94
C PHE A 458 -9.52 7.13 3.53
N THR A 459 -10.81 7.27 3.29
CA THR A 459 -11.66 6.23 2.71
C THR A 459 -12.76 6.88 1.90
N GLN A 460 -13.02 6.37 0.70
CA GLN A 460 -14.13 6.83 -0.13
C GLN A 460 -14.83 5.62 -0.75
N TRP A 461 -16.16 5.68 -0.76
CA TRP A 461 -17.00 4.69 -1.43
C TRP A 461 -18.14 5.43 -2.12
N VAL A 462 -18.19 5.37 -3.45
CA VAL A 462 -19.28 5.90 -4.26
C VAL A 462 -19.99 4.73 -4.92
N VAL A 463 -21.31 4.67 -4.84
CA VAL A 463 -22.11 3.49 -5.20
C VAL A 463 -23.35 3.93 -5.96
N GLU A 464 -23.65 3.27 -7.09
CA GLU A 464 -24.94 3.43 -7.75
C GLU A 464 -26.07 2.85 -6.89
N ASP A 465 -27.16 3.59 -6.67
CA ASP A 465 -28.24 3.15 -5.78
C ASP A 465 -29.25 2.19 -6.47
N THR A 466 -28.74 1.09 -7.03
CA THR A 466 -29.55 0.08 -7.74
C THR A 466 -29.53 -1.27 -7.02
N PHE A 467 -30.37 -1.43 -5.98
CA PHE A 467 -30.42 -2.64 -5.15
C PHE A 467 -31.78 -3.37 -5.19
N VAL A 468 -31.82 -4.54 -5.83
CA VAL A 468 -33.06 -5.34 -6.03
C VAL A 468 -33.63 -5.96 -4.74
N ASN A 469 -32.85 -6.05 -3.67
CA ASN A 469 -33.24 -6.73 -2.43
C ASN A 469 -32.86 -5.92 -1.16
N GLY A 470 -32.74 -4.59 -1.31
CA GLY A 470 -32.34 -3.67 -0.24
C GLY A 470 -30.82 -3.65 0.02
N ARG A 471 -30.39 -2.68 0.83
CA ARG A 471 -29.00 -2.44 1.21
C ARG A 471 -28.87 -1.88 2.63
N PRO A 472 -27.66 -1.88 3.23
CA PRO A 472 -27.39 -1.06 4.41
C PRO A 472 -27.44 0.44 4.09
N GLN A 473 -27.68 1.24 5.14
CA GLN A 473 -27.64 2.71 5.10
C GLN A 473 -26.20 3.22 5.24
N TRP A 474 -25.30 2.80 4.34
CA TRP A 474 -23.89 3.19 4.38
C TRP A 474 -23.67 4.71 4.23
N ASP A 475 -24.67 5.43 3.73
CA ASP A 475 -24.77 6.89 3.73
C ASP A 475 -24.61 7.52 5.13
N LEU A 476 -25.14 6.88 6.18
CA LEU A 476 -24.99 7.33 7.57
C LEU A 476 -23.55 7.26 8.10
N VAL A 477 -22.66 6.60 7.37
CA VAL A 477 -21.23 6.45 7.70
C VAL A 477 -20.32 6.84 6.53
N GLY A 478 -20.81 7.69 5.61
CA GLY A 478 -19.97 8.38 4.62
C GLY A 478 -19.73 7.64 3.30
N ALA A 479 -20.49 6.59 2.98
CA ALA A 479 -20.59 6.16 1.58
C ALA A 479 -21.52 7.11 0.81
N LEU A 480 -21.20 7.41 -0.45
CA LEU A 480 -21.96 8.32 -1.30
C LEU A 480 -22.80 7.52 -2.31
N PHE A 481 -24.12 7.61 -2.22
CA PHE A 481 -25.02 7.05 -3.22
C PHE A 481 -25.30 8.06 -4.32
N VAL A 482 -25.20 7.62 -5.58
CA VAL A 482 -25.32 8.45 -6.78
C VAL A 482 -26.15 7.75 -7.86
N PRO A 483 -26.70 8.49 -8.85
CA PRO A 483 -27.32 7.88 -10.02
C PRO A 483 -26.29 7.35 -11.04
N ASP A 484 -25.08 7.91 -11.06
CA ASP A 484 -23.98 7.54 -11.97
C ASP A 484 -22.64 7.69 -11.24
N VAL A 485 -21.85 6.62 -11.24
CA VAL A 485 -20.52 6.53 -10.61
C VAL A 485 -19.39 6.97 -11.57
N HIS A 486 -19.62 6.96 -12.89
CA HIS A 486 -18.58 7.14 -13.89
C HIS A 486 -17.72 8.42 -13.71
N PRO A 487 -18.27 9.62 -13.38
CA PRO A 487 -17.45 10.80 -13.15
C PRO A 487 -16.46 10.64 -11.99
N TYR A 488 -16.85 9.92 -10.93
CA TYR A 488 -16.01 9.66 -9.75
C TYR A 488 -14.92 8.61 -10.04
N GLU A 489 -15.24 7.58 -10.83
CA GLU A 489 -14.25 6.63 -11.36
C GLU A 489 -13.20 7.36 -12.20
N MET A 490 -13.63 8.18 -13.16
CA MET A 490 -12.72 8.92 -14.05
C MET A 490 -11.83 9.90 -13.28
N MET A 491 -12.37 10.61 -12.30
CA MET A 491 -11.59 11.47 -11.39
C MET A 491 -10.51 10.68 -10.64
N LYS A 492 -10.86 9.54 -10.02
CA LYS A 492 -9.88 8.69 -9.32
C LYS A 492 -8.85 8.11 -10.29
N LEU A 493 -9.27 7.62 -11.45
CA LEU A 493 -8.40 7.03 -12.47
C LEU A 493 -7.35 8.04 -12.95
N ARG A 494 -7.78 9.24 -13.33
CA ARG A 494 -6.93 10.27 -13.96
C ARG A 494 -6.10 11.08 -12.97
N LEU A 495 -6.54 11.24 -11.72
CA LEU A 495 -5.76 11.95 -10.70
C LEU A 495 -4.99 10.99 -9.78
N LEU A 496 -5.66 10.03 -9.13
CA LEU A 496 -5.00 9.16 -8.15
C LEU A 496 -4.19 8.04 -8.83
N ASN A 497 -4.83 7.21 -9.66
CA ASN A 497 -4.15 6.03 -10.23
C ASN A 497 -3.07 6.45 -11.25
N ALA A 498 -3.37 7.45 -12.08
CA ALA A 498 -2.40 8.07 -12.98
C ALA A 498 -1.31 8.82 -12.19
N GLY A 499 -1.67 9.58 -11.14
CA GLY A 499 -0.72 10.29 -10.28
C GLY A 499 0.31 9.39 -9.61
N HIS A 500 -0.11 8.22 -9.11
CA HIS A 500 0.82 7.19 -8.60
C HIS A 500 1.82 6.72 -9.67
N SER A 501 1.36 6.56 -10.92
CA SER A 501 2.21 6.13 -12.04
C SER A 501 3.10 7.26 -12.57
N ALA A 502 2.61 8.50 -12.52
CA ALA A 502 3.38 9.70 -12.86
C ALA A 502 4.52 9.92 -11.86
N LEU A 503 4.27 9.65 -10.58
CA LEU A 503 5.27 9.72 -9.51
C LEU A 503 6.32 8.59 -9.61
N SER A 504 5.88 7.35 -9.82
CA SER A 504 6.69 6.16 -9.50
C SER A 504 8.00 6.07 -10.29
N TYR A 505 7.96 6.21 -11.61
CA TYR A 505 9.14 6.07 -12.47
C TYR A 505 10.19 7.18 -12.26
N PRO A 506 9.86 8.49 -12.39
CA PRO A 506 10.86 9.54 -12.21
C PRO A 506 11.39 9.61 -10.77
N ALA A 507 10.55 9.41 -9.74
CA ALA A 507 11.03 9.40 -8.36
C ALA A 507 11.97 8.22 -8.08
N TYR A 508 11.69 7.02 -8.63
CA TYR A 508 12.57 5.87 -8.44
C TYR A 508 13.92 6.06 -9.15
N LEU A 509 13.90 6.60 -10.38
CA LEU A 509 15.12 6.94 -11.14
C LEU A 509 15.95 8.00 -10.42
N ALA A 510 15.31 9.02 -9.83
CA ALA A 510 15.95 10.02 -8.95
C ALA A 510 16.44 9.48 -7.58
N GLY A 511 16.49 8.16 -7.40
CA GLY A 511 17.09 7.49 -6.23
C GLY A 511 16.14 7.26 -5.04
N PHE A 512 14.89 7.71 -5.10
CA PHE A 512 13.93 7.44 -4.03
C PHE A 512 13.45 5.99 -4.06
N ARG A 513 12.91 5.50 -2.94
CA ARG A 513 12.36 4.13 -2.81
C ARG A 513 10.94 4.09 -2.25
N PHE A 514 10.54 5.09 -1.47
CA PHE A 514 9.21 5.22 -0.88
C PHE A 514 8.50 6.49 -1.36
N VAL A 515 7.17 6.42 -1.45
CA VAL A 515 6.29 7.52 -1.89
C VAL A 515 6.43 8.73 -0.98
N ASP A 516 6.40 8.54 0.34
CA ASP A 516 6.49 9.64 1.31
C ASP A 516 7.84 10.36 1.26
N ALA A 517 8.93 9.62 1.03
CA ALA A 517 10.26 10.20 0.88
C ALA A 517 10.39 11.02 -0.41
N ALA A 518 9.75 10.57 -1.50
CA ALA A 518 9.72 11.31 -2.77
C ALA A 518 8.85 12.57 -2.68
N MET A 519 7.67 12.48 -2.07
CA MET A 519 6.78 13.64 -1.85
C MET A 519 7.35 14.67 -0.86
N GLY A 520 8.32 14.27 -0.03
CA GLY A 520 9.11 15.19 0.80
C GLY A 520 10.17 15.99 0.04
N ASN A 521 10.28 15.84 -1.29
CA ASN A 521 11.14 16.66 -2.14
C ASN A 521 10.30 17.70 -2.91
N ASP A 522 10.68 18.98 -2.79
CA ASP A 522 9.91 20.10 -3.37
C ASP A 522 9.70 20.00 -4.89
N PHE A 523 10.69 19.50 -5.64
CA PHE A 523 10.60 19.37 -7.10
C PHE A 523 9.59 18.27 -7.49
N ILE A 524 9.63 17.12 -6.82
CA ILE A 524 8.68 16.03 -7.03
C ILE A 524 7.26 16.44 -6.60
N LEU A 525 7.12 17.11 -5.46
CA LEU A 525 5.85 17.64 -4.98
C LEU A 525 5.23 18.63 -5.97
N GLN A 526 6.03 19.55 -6.51
CA GLN A 526 5.56 20.53 -7.49
C GLN A 526 5.24 19.87 -8.84
N PHE A 527 6.05 18.92 -9.30
CA PHE A 527 5.77 18.11 -10.48
C PHE A 527 4.41 17.41 -10.38
N ILE A 528 4.08 16.78 -9.25
CA ILE A 528 2.78 16.11 -9.06
C ILE A 528 1.60 17.10 -9.05
N ARG A 529 1.76 18.28 -8.44
CA ARG A 529 0.76 19.36 -8.54
C ARG A 529 0.57 19.86 -9.98
N ASN A 530 1.67 20.02 -10.73
CA ASN A 530 1.63 20.41 -12.14
C ASN A 530 0.95 19.32 -12.99
N TYR A 531 1.26 18.03 -12.74
CA TYR A 531 0.63 16.89 -13.41
C TYR A 531 -0.88 16.84 -13.16
N PHE A 532 -1.32 17.02 -11.91
CA PHE A 532 -2.74 17.11 -11.59
C PHE A 532 -3.41 18.27 -12.30
N LYS A 533 -2.74 19.42 -12.46
CA LYS A 533 -3.26 20.56 -13.24
C LYS A 533 -3.42 20.21 -14.73
N GLU A 534 -2.42 19.60 -15.37
CA GLU A 534 -2.45 19.19 -16.79
C GLU A 534 -3.60 18.21 -17.07
N VAL A 535 -3.81 17.22 -16.20
CA VAL A 535 -4.84 16.19 -16.42
C VAL A 535 -6.25 16.62 -15.97
N THR A 536 -6.39 17.65 -15.10
CA THR A 536 -7.71 18.11 -14.59
C THR A 536 -8.66 18.50 -15.72
N ALA A 537 -8.17 19.06 -16.83
CA ALA A 537 -9.00 19.46 -17.99
C ALA A 537 -9.81 18.29 -18.58
N THR A 538 -9.31 17.07 -18.43
CA THR A 538 -9.95 15.83 -18.91
C THR A 538 -10.88 15.20 -17.87
N VAL A 539 -10.90 15.67 -16.63
CA VAL A 539 -11.76 15.07 -15.59
C VAL A 539 -13.19 15.58 -15.77
N PRO A 540 -14.20 14.70 -16.00
CA PRO A 540 -15.58 15.13 -16.14
C PRO A 540 -16.08 15.81 -14.85
N LYS A 541 -17.08 16.70 -14.97
CA LYS A 541 -17.64 17.41 -13.82
C LYS A 541 -18.22 16.41 -12.80
N VAL A 542 -17.59 16.34 -11.63
CA VAL A 542 -18.01 15.46 -10.53
C VAL A 542 -18.98 16.21 -9.60
N PRO A 543 -20.22 15.73 -9.40
CA PRO A 543 -21.17 16.39 -8.51
C PRO A 543 -20.66 16.45 -7.07
N GLY A 544 -20.80 17.61 -6.42
CA GLY A 544 -20.48 17.78 -5.00
C GLY A 544 -18.99 17.69 -4.61
N VAL A 545 -18.06 17.59 -5.57
CA VAL A 545 -16.61 17.54 -5.31
C VAL A 545 -15.94 18.86 -5.67
N ASP A 546 -15.21 19.43 -4.70
CA ASP A 546 -14.20 20.45 -4.94
C ASP A 546 -12.93 19.78 -5.46
N MET A 547 -12.57 20.07 -6.71
CA MET A 547 -11.45 19.43 -7.40
C MET A 547 -10.09 19.89 -6.86
N ASP A 548 -9.95 21.14 -6.40
CA ASP A 548 -8.71 21.66 -5.84
C ASP A 548 -8.48 21.10 -4.44
N ALA A 549 -9.54 21.04 -3.62
CA ALA A 549 -9.49 20.32 -2.36
C ALA A 549 -9.15 18.83 -2.56
N TYR A 550 -9.78 18.15 -3.53
CA TYR A 550 -9.48 16.75 -3.83
C TYR A 550 -8.00 16.54 -4.20
N LYS A 551 -7.44 17.34 -5.11
CA LYS A 551 -6.01 17.27 -5.46
C LYS A 551 -5.09 17.45 -4.26
N GLU A 552 -5.37 18.40 -3.37
CA GLU A 552 -4.59 18.57 -2.13
C GLU A 552 -4.77 17.41 -1.15
N THR A 553 -5.93 16.72 -1.11
CA THR A 553 -6.04 15.45 -0.35
C THR A 553 -5.15 14.35 -0.95
N LEU A 554 -5.01 14.25 -2.28
CA LEU A 554 -4.09 13.29 -2.91
C LEU A 554 -2.63 13.59 -2.55
N VAL A 555 -2.23 14.86 -2.59
CA VAL A 555 -0.89 15.29 -2.14
C VAL A 555 -0.64 14.90 -0.68
N GLN A 556 -1.60 15.14 0.22
CA GLN A 556 -1.49 14.78 1.64
C GLN A 556 -1.41 13.27 1.87
N ARG A 557 -2.18 12.47 1.10
CA ARG A 557 -2.18 11.00 1.16
C ARG A 557 -0.86 10.41 0.67
N PHE A 558 -0.35 10.86 -0.47
CA PHE A 558 0.95 10.42 -1.00
C PHE A 558 2.09 10.80 -0.03
N SER A 559 1.97 11.94 0.65
CA SER A 559 2.95 12.41 1.64
C SER A 559 2.89 11.70 3.00
N ASN A 560 2.03 10.69 3.19
CA ASN A 560 1.82 10.04 4.49
C ASN A 560 2.98 9.08 4.85
N PRO A 561 3.88 9.43 5.81
CA PRO A 561 5.08 8.66 6.10
C PRO A 561 4.81 7.35 6.81
N TYR A 562 3.56 7.12 7.22
CA TYR A 562 3.15 5.94 7.97
C TYR A 562 2.59 4.82 7.08
N ILE A 563 2.38 5.06 5.79
CA ILE A 563 2.00 3.98 4.84
C ILE A 563 3.23 3.21 4.36
N LYS A 564 4.37 3.90 4.16
CA LYS A 564 5.62 3.33 3.62
C LYS A 564 5.40 2.52 2.33
N ASP A 565 4.59 3.08 1.44
CA ASP A 565 4.38 2.51 0.12
C ASP A 565 5.64 2.65 -0.75
N THR A 566 5.94 1.62 -1.53
CA THR A 566 7.17 1.56 -2.33
C THR A 566 6.90 1.99 -3.77
N LEU A 567 7.81 2.79 -4.33
CA LEU A 567 7.69 3.27 -5.71
C LEU A 567 7.69 2.11 -6.71
N LEU A 568 8.44 1.03 -6.44
CA LEU A 568 8.41 -0.19 -7.27
C LEU A 568 7.02 -0.81 -7.33
N ARG A 569 6.31 -0.96 -6.20
CA ARG A 569 4.95 -1.53 -6.17
C ARG A 569 3.95 -0.69 -6.97
N LEU A 570 4.12 0.63 -6.98
CA LEU A 570 3.32 1.52 -7.83
C LEU A 570 3.67 1.35 -9.31
N ALA A 571 4.95 1.15 -9.64
CA ALA A 571 5.49 0.93 -10.98
C ALA A 571 5.24 -0.47 -11.58
N GLU A 572 4.76 -1.45 -10.81
CA GLU A 572 4.38 -2.78 -11.33
C GLU A 572 3.28 -2.65 -12.41
N ASP A 573 3.26 -3.51 -13.42
CA ASP A 573 2.21 -3.56 -14.46
C ASP A 573 1.99 -2.23 -15.23
N GLY A 574 3.06 -1.46 -15.43
CA GLY A 574 3.05 -0.17 -16.11
C GLY A 574 2.43 -0.20 -17.50
N SER A 575 2.66 -1.28 -18.26
CA SER A 575 2.10 -1.50 -19.60
C SER A 575 0.57 -1.52 -19.62
N MET A 576 -0.06 -1.85 -18.49
CA MET A 576 -1.51 -1.88 -18.33
C MET A 576 -1.99 -0.58 -17.72
N LYS A 577 -1.38 -0.15 -16.60
CA LYS A 577 -1.77 1.05 -15.84
C LYS A 577 -1.70 2.32 -16.67
N LEU A 578 -0.62 2.54 -17.43
CA LEU A 578 -0.47 3.77 -18.22
C LEU A 578 -1.49 3.86 -19.35
N VAL A 579 -1.84 2.72 -19.95
CA VAL A 579 -2.90 2.66 -20.98
C VAL A 579 -4.26 2.99 -20.37
N THR A 580 -4.63 2.35 -19.26
CA THR A 580 -5.97 2.51 -18.65
C THR A 580 -6.16 3.83 -17.89
N THR A 581 -5.09 4.52 -17.50
CA THR A 581 -5.18 5.77 -16.70
C THR A 581 -4.77 7.04 -17.44
N MET A 582 -3.91 6.96 -18.47
CA MET A 582 -3.36 8.15 -19.14
C MET A 582 -3.64 8.26 -20.63
N ARG A 583 -3.77 7.15 -21.39
CA ARG A 583 -3.90 7.19 -22.86
C ARG A 583 -5.02 8.14 -23.31
N ASP A 584 -6.22 7.92 -22.80
CA ASP A 584 -7.40 8.63 -23.29
C ASP A 584 -7.39 10.10 -22.84
N ALA A 585 -6.83 10.40 -21.66
CA ALA A 585 -6.61 11.78 -21.22
C ALA A 585 -5.60 12.51 -22.13
N ALA A 586 -4.52 11.86 -22.55
CA ALA A 586 -3.57 12.43 -23.50
C ALA A 586 -4.21 12.67 -24.88
N LEU A 587 -5.05 11.75 -25.37
CA LEU A 587 -5.81 11.92 -26.62
C LEU A 587 -6.83 13.07 -26.53
N GLU A 588 -7.53 13.20 -25.40
CA GLU A 588 -8.45 14.30 -25.14
C GLU A 588 -7.74 15.65 -25.10
N ASN A 589 -6.60 15.77 -24.40
CA ASN A 589 -5.80 16.99 -24.38
C ASN A 589 -5.29 17.35 -25.79
N VAL A 590 -4.71 16.39 -26.53
CA VAL A 590 -4.29 16.62 -27.94
C VAL A 590 -5.43 17.12 -28.80
N LYS A 591 -6.63 16.53 -28.68
CA LYS A 591 -7.83 16.92 -29.43
C LYS A 591 -8.35 18.31 -29.02
N ALA A 592 -8.16 18.71 -27.76
CA ALA A 592 -8.53 20.03 -27.25
C ALA A 592 -7.47 21.12 -27.53
N GLY A 593 -6.26 20.74 -27.94
CA GLY A 593 -5.12 21.67 -28.04
C GLY A 593 -4.47 21.99 -26.67
N GLU A 594 -4.78 21.21 -25.64
CA GLU A 594 -4.26 21.34 -24.28
C GLU A 594 -2.89 20.66 -24.12
N PRO A 595 -2.07 21.04 -23.11
CA PRO A 595 -0.76 20.46 -22.89
C PRO A 595 -0.78 18.95 -22.62
N VAL A 596 0.25 18.26 -23.12
CA VAL A 596 0.57 16.84 -22.82
C VAL A 596 2.04 16.65 -22.43
N GLY A 597 2.68 17.72 -21.96
CA GLY A 597 4.13 17.74 -21.71
C GLY A 597 4.52 16.83 -20.55
N LEU A 598 3.73 16.84 -19.48
CA LEU A 598 3.97 16.00 -18.30
C LEU A 598 3.59 14.55 -18.56
N PHE A 599 2.55 14.27 -19.36
CA PHE A 599 2.32 12.94 -19.92
C PHE A 599 3.55 12.42 -20.69
N CYS A 600 4.12 13.24 -21.59
CA CYS A 600 5.31 12.85 -22.35
C CYS A 600 6.53 12.57 -21.45
N PHE A 601 6.72 13.36 -20.39
CA PHE A 601 7.78 13.15 -19.41
C PHE A 601 7.60 11.84 -18.62
N VAL A 602 6.37 11.50 -18.23
CA VAL A 602 6.06 10.22 -17.57
C VAL A 602 6.34 9.04 -18.49
N VAL A 603 5.93 9.10 -19.76
CA VAL A 603 6.21 8.04 -20.75
C VAL A 603 7.72 7.90 -21.00
N ALA A 604 8.46 9.00 -21.15
CA ALA A 604 9.91 8.96 -21.29
C ALA A 604 10.61 8.38 -20.04
N SER A 605 10.14 8.74 -18.85
CA SER A 605 10.63 8.19 -17.58
C SER A 605 10.35 6.69 -17.44
N TRP A 606 9.19 6.21 -17.90
CA TRP A 606 8.86 4.78 -17.95
C TRP A 606 9.75 4.01 -18.94
N ILE A 607 9.97 4.55 -20.15
CA ILE A 607 10.91 3.97 -21.12
C ILE A 607 12.33 3.91 -20.53
N ARG A 608 12.78 4.97 -19.84
CA ARG A 608 14.09 5.00 -19.14
C ARG A 608 14.15 4.01 -17.98
N PHE A 609 13.05 3.77 -17.27
CA PHE A 609 12.95 2.75 -16.22
C PHE A 609 13.03 1.33 -16.80
N LEU A 610 12.34 1.06 -17.91
CA LEU A 610 12.32 -0.24 -18.60
C LEU A 610 13.71 -0.72 -19.08
N VAL A 611 14.69 0.17 -19.21
CA VAL A 611 16.11 -0.19 -19.47
C VAL A 611 16.68 -1.18 -18.45
N GLY A 612 16.15 -1.17 -17.21
CA GLY A 612 16.48 -2.13 -16.15
C GLY A 612 17.60 -1.70 -15.20
N PHE A 613 18.06 -0.45 -15.26
CA PHE A 613 19.10 0.09 -14.37
C PHE A 613 18.78 1.51 -13.91
N ASP A 614 19.01 1.83 -12.63
CA ASP A 614 18.83 3.19 -12.09
C ASP A 614 20.03 4.12 -12.41
N GLU A 615 20.03 5.35 -11.89
CA GLU A 615 21.10 6.32 -12.16
C GLU A 615 22.43 6.00 -11.48
N ASN A 616 22.43 5.10 -10.48
CA ASN A 616 23.65 4.57 -9.86
C ASN A 616 24.17 3.31 -10.59
N GLY A 617 23.45 2.85 -11.63
CA GLY A 617 23.76 1.62 -12.35
C GLY A 617 23.33 0.34 -11.61
N GLU A 618 22.52 0.45 -10.57
CA GLU A 618 21.93 -0.68 -9.84
C GLU A 618 20.80 -1.30 -10.69
N SER A 619 20.66 -2.63 -10.65
CA SER A 619 19.61 -3.34 -11.40
C SER A 619 18.22 -3.06 -10.80
N ILE A 620 17.23 -2.87 -11.67
CA ILE A 620 15.83 -2.67 -11.30
C ILE A 620 15.07 -3.99 -11.52
N THR A 621 14.49 -4.55 -10.46
CA THR A 621 13.54 -5.66 -10.59
C THR A 621 12.20 -5.14 -11.10
N ILE A 622 11.98 -5.24 -12.41
CA ILE A 622 10.73 -4.83 -13.05
C ILE A 622 9.75 -6.00 -13.03
N LYS A 623 8.50 -5.73 -12.66
CA LYS A 623 7.38 -6.66 -12.86
C LYS A 623 6.36 -5.99 -13.78
N ASP A 624 6.19 -6.56 -14.95
CA ASP A 624 5.27 -6.06 -15.97
C ASP A 624 4.88 -7.25 -16.87
N PRO A 625 3.59 -7.44 -17.22
CA PRO A 625 3.15 -8.59 -17.99
C PRO A 625 3.63 -8.56 -19.45
N ARG A 626 4.13 -7.42 -19.93
CA ARG A 626 4.67 -7.22 -21.28
C ARG A 626 6.17 -6.90 -21.27
N LEU A 627 6.89 -7.24 -20.19
CA LEU A 627 8.30 -6.93 -20.03
C LEU A 627 9.18 -7.45 -21.18
N ASP A 628 8.99 -8.72 -21.56
CA ASP A 628 9.77 -9.38 -22.63
C ASP A 628 9.58 -8.73 -24.01
N GLU A 629 8.44 -8.08 -24.23
CA GLU A 629 8.13 -7.33 -25.45
C GLU A 629 8.71 -5.91 -25.40
N LEU A 630 8.48 -5.21 -24.28
CA LEU A 630 8.74 -3.77 -24.16
C LEU A 630 10.18 -3.42 -23.76
N GLN A 631 10.86 -4.24 -22.96
CA GLN A 631 12.23 -3.97 -22.53
C GLN A 631 13.24 -3.98 -23.70
N PRO A 632 13.21 -4.94 -24.65
CA PRO A 632 14.10 -4.88 -25.82
C PRO A 632 13.92 -3.60 -26.63
N MET A 633 12.67 -3.14 -26.81
CA MET A 633 12.34 -1.89 -27.50
C MET A 633 12.88 -0.67 -26.73
N ALA A 634 12.68 -0.62 -25.41
CA ALA A 634 13.19 0.46 -24.57
C ALA A 634 14.73 0.54 -24.57
N ARG A 635 15.42 -0.61 -24.57
CA ARG A 635 16.89 -0.68 -24.70
C ARG A 635 17.37 -0.20 -26.07
N ALA A 636 16.67 -0.59 -27.15
CA ALA A 636 17.01 -0.18 -28.52
C ALA A 636 16.89 1.34 -28.74
N ILE A 637 15.89 2.01 -28.14
CA ILE A 637 15.72 3.47 -28.17
C ILE A 637 16.99 4.20 -27.68
N PHE A 638 17.67 3.65 -26.68
CA PHE A 638 18.89 4.23 -26.11
C PHE A 638 20.19 3.60 -26.64
N GLY A 639 20.15 2.90 -27.79
CA GLY A 639 21.33 2.29 -28.41
C GLY A 639 21.94 1.12 -27.65
N LEU A 640 21.24 0.55 -26.67
CA LEU A 640 21.80 -0.42 -25.72
C LEU A 640 21.76 -1.86 -26.26
N SER A 641 22.90 -2.35 -26.74
CA SER A 641 23.17 -3.77 -26.94
C SER A 641 23.35 -4.53 -25.61
N ASN A 642 23.46 -5.87 -25.68
CA ASN A 642 23.75 -6.70 -24.50
C ASN A 642 25.12 -6.33 -23.90
N GLY A 643 25.13 -6.05 -22.59
CA GLY A 643 26.34 -5.66 -21.84
C GLY A 643 26.58 -4.14 -21.74
N THR A 644 26.04 -3.34 -22.67
CA THR A 644 26.19 -1.88 -22.63
C THR A 644 25.29 -1.24 -21.56
N ARG A 645 25.85 -0.31 -20.77
CA ARG A 645 25.14 0.47 -19.73
C ARG A 645 25.03 1.97 -20.01
N ALA A 646 25.80 2.49 -20.97
CA ALA A 646 25.81 3.91 -21.30
C ALA A 646 24.61 4.25 -22.22
N VAL A 647 23.66 5.01 -21.69
CA VAL A 647 22.44 5.47 -22.37
C VAL A 647 22.80 6.56 -23.39
N THR A 648 22.48 6.38 -24.68
CA THR A 648 22.65 7.44 -25.69
C THR A 648 21.33 8.15 -26.00
N PRO A 649 21.30 9.49 -26.16
CA PRO A 649 20.10 10.22 -26.55
C PRO A 649 19.50 9.73 -27.89
N PRO A 650 18.19 9.47 -27.97
CA PRO A 650 17.57 9.09 -29.24
C PRO A 650 17.50 10.25 -30.23
N THR A 651 17.71 9.93 -31.50
CA THR A 651 17.60 10.87 -32.62
C THR A 651 16.18 10.96 -33.17
N GLU A 652 15.42 9.87 -33.14
CA GLU A 652 14.10 9.72 -33.78
C GLU A 652 12.97 9.44 -32.77
N PRO A 653 11.70 9.81 -33.06
CA PRO A 653 10.60 9.56 -32.14
C PRO A 653 10.35 8.07 -31.93
N PRO A 654 10.02 7.60 -30.71
CA PRO A 654 9.85 6.19 -30.38
C PRO A 654 8.49 5.63 -30.83
N ILE A 655 8.09 5.89 -32.09
CA ILE A 655 6.75 5.58 -32.64
C ILE A 655 6.41 4.10 -32.47
N ALA A 656 7.37 3.20 -32.75
CA ALA A 656 7.17 1.77 -32.58
C ALA A 656 6.80 1.40 -31.14
N PHE A 657 7.53 1.92 -30.15
CA PHE A 657 7.26 1.67 -28.73
C PHE A 657 5.90 2.24 -28.32
N ILE A 658 5.59 3.49 -28.70
CA ILE A 658 4.30 4.12 -28.38
C ILE A 658 3.14 3.33 -29.01
N LYS A 659 3.29 2.87 -30.26
CA LYS A 659 2.29 2.03 -30.95
C LYS A 659 2.08 0.69 -30.25
N THR A 660 3.16 0.03 -29.82
CA THR A 660 3.10 -1.24 -29.12
C THR A 660 2.49 -1.10 -27.72
N ALA A 661 2.89 -0.08 -26.96
CA ALA A 661 2.41 0.14 -25.59
C ALA A 661 0.97 0.69 -25.56
N PHE A 662 0.67 1.75 -26.32
CA PHE A 662 -0.56 2.53 -26.21
C PHE A 662 -1.51 2.42 -27.42
N GLY A 663 -1.09 1.77 -28.51
CA GLY A 663 -1.87 1.63 -29.74
C GLY A 663 -1.58 2.70 -30.80
N ALA A 664 -2.05 2.42 -32.02
CA ALA A 664 -1.73 3.22 -33.20
C ALA A 664 -2.27 4.67 -33.17
N GLU A 665 -3.38 4.90 -32.48
CA GLU A 665 -4.03 6.22 -32.39
C GLU A 665 -3.16 7.24 -31.66
N LEU A 666 -2.56 6.86 -30.52
CA LEU A 666 -1.66 7.73 -29.76
C LEU A 666 -0.31 7.88 -30.49
N ALA A 667 0.18 6.81 -31.12
CA ALA A 667 1.40 6.82 -31.92
C ALA A 667 1.28 7.69 -33.20
N ALA A 668 0.07 8.04 -33.62
CA ALA A 668 -0.20 8.93 -34.74
C ALA A 668 -0.24 10.43 -34.34
N GLN A 669 -0.04 10.78 -33.06
CA GLN A 669 -0.09 12.17 -32.58
C GLN A 669 1.32 12.79 -32.48
N PRO A 670 1.70 13.75 -33.35
CA PRO A 670 3.00 14.43 -33.26
C PRO A 670 3.27 15.12 -31.91
N PRO A 671 2.29 15.79 -31.25
CA PRO A 671 2.53 16.38 -29.92
C PRO A 671 2.97 15.37 -28.87
N VAL A 672 2.59 14.10 -29.02
CA VAL A 672 3.01 13.01 -28.12
C VAL A 672 4.33 12.41 -28.57
N THR A 673 4.49 12.03 -29.84
CA THR A 673 5.70 11.34 -30.31
C THR A 673 6.94 12.23 -30.22
N GLU A 674 6.84 13.50 -30.65
CA GLU A 674 7.91 14.50 -30.53
C GLU A 674 8.10 14.96 -29.08
N GLY A 675 7.01 15.07 -28.32
CA GLY A 675 7.07 15.39 -26.89
C GLY A 675 7.87 14.35 -26.09
N VAL A 676 7.59 13.05 -26.32
CA VAL A 676 8.32 11.94 -25.71
C VAL A 676 9.77 11.91 -26.19
N LEU A 677 10.06 12.17 -27.48
CA LEU A 677 11.44 12.26 -27.99
C LEU A 677 12.25 13.34 -27.25
N ASN A 678 11.69 14.54 -27.09
CA ASN A 678 12.36 15.63 -26.41
C ASN A 678 12.61 15.30 -24.93
N MET A 679 11.66 14.66 -24.25
CA MET A 679 11.87 14.19 -22.88
C MET A 679 12.89 13.04 -22.78
N LEU A 680 12.90 12.10 -23.72
CA LEU A 680 13.87 11.00 -23.78
C LEU A 680 15.31 11.50 -23.95
N ARG A 681 15.53 12.53 -24.78
CA ARG A 681 16.84 13.17 -24.91
C ARG A 681 17.31 13.77 -23.59
N THR A 682 16.41 14.42 -22.85
CA THR A 682 16.71 15.02 -21.55
C THR A 682 17.03 13.99 -20.48
N VAL A 683 16.22 12.92 -20.32
CA VAL A 683 16.46 11.85 -19.31
C VAL A 683 17.60 10.89 -19.69
N ALA A 684 18.18 11.04 -20.88
CA ALA A 684 19.40 10.33 -21.29
C ALA A 684 20.68 11.05 -20.83
N THR A 685 20.69 12.39 -20.74
CA THR A 685 21.88 13.20 -20.44
C THR A 685 21.86 13.90 -19.10
N THR A 686 20.68 14.09 -18.51
CA THR A 686 20.49 14.90 -17.31
C THR A 686 19.98 14.02 -16.16
N PRO A 687 20.57 14.10 -14.95
CA PRO A 687 20.06 13.39 -13.78
C PRO A 687 18.58 13.72 -13.52
N MET A 688 17.76 12.71 -13.23
CA MET A 688 16.31 12.82 -13.13
C MET A 688 15.86 13.90 -12.14
N ILE A 689 16.60 14.08 -11.04
CA ILE A 689 16.32 15.13 -10.04
C ILE A 689 16.57 16.56 -10.55
N ASP A 690 17.43 16.75 -11.54
CA ASP A 690 17.67 18.02 -12.22
C ASP A 690 16.64 18.24 -13.34
N VAL A 691 16.18 17.16 -14.01
CA VAL A 691 15.03 17.22 -14.94
C VAL A 691 13.77 17.67 -14.19
N LEU A 692 13.48 17.05 -13.04
CA LEU A 692 12.37 17.42 -12.16
C LEU A 692 12.46 18.85 -11.60
N ARG A 693 13.67 19.44 -11.50
CA ARG A 693 13.84 20.85 -11.12
C ARG A 693 13.56 21.82 -12.28
N SER A 694 13.73 21.36 -13.52
CA SER A 694 13.54 22.17 -14.72
C SER A 694 12.10 22.19 -15.23
N LEU A 695 11.25 21.29 -14.74
CA LEU A 695 9.80 21.16 -15.03
C LEU A 695 8.95 21.85 -13.95
#